data_AF-A0A8T0X7H5-F1
#
_entry.id   AF-A0A8T0X7H5-F1
#
_cell.length_a   1.000
_cell.length_b   1.000
_cell.length_c   1.000
_cell.angle_alpha   90.00
_cell.angle_beta   90.00
_cell.angle_gamma   90.00
#
_symmetry.space_group_name_H-M   'P 1'
#
loop_
_entity.id
_entity.type
_entity.pdbx_description
1 polymer ?
#
loop_
_entity_poly.entity_id
_entity_poly.type
_entity_poly.pdbx_seq_one_letter_code
_entity_poly.pdbx_strand_id
1 'polypeptide(L)'
;MERTAVPVDADDDRIDAVLNRFMAMPTRVFIVHVNRFFAPRFFRRARSAGMMSEDYAWIVTDGVGSVVDALSPDEFNAMEGVVSLRPYVKMTDEVRNFSARFRARLRRVSPSADVYAHDPTILMLWSYDTVWAIATAAEAAGVSSPGFQTPQQSLALTDLGRLGVSATGEALLKAVRETTFRGLAGNFTLVDGQLQPPAYEVVNVIGKGARPVGFWTPEAGISQALDANAAKGLKPSVIWPGDATSPPRGWVVSANGHKLRVAVPVKGGFKEFVNVAGDATTGAYNITGYCIEVFDAVMSKMPYPVSYEYVPIPNSSDSYDRFVSLLPEQKADIVVGDVTITASRMANVDFSMPFTDSGWSMVVSVRRETSTSMWIFLQPLTTSLWLASLAFFCFTGFVVWAIEHRINPEFRGTPWQQFGLIFYFAFSTLVFSHKEKLESNLSRFVVIIWVFVVLILTSSYTASLTSMLTVQKLQPTVTDVRELQRSGAYIGYQDGSFIKDSLRRIGFDEAKMRNLSTVEEYADALSRGPANGGVAAVFDEIPYLKLFLSRYCDGYSMVGPVYKTDGFGFVFPLGSPLTPDVSRAVLTLAESEEMAQIEKKWFGEPGACPSQGGSAAVGSSNLSFRSFGGLFLITGVVSGLMLLIYLATFVYRERGEVRAAEEGGSGSSSVRRLRAWLRHFDHKDLKCPTFKTWNEESIRDGSQTRRWVDDTVRNCGGGGGGVNSAVPAGDEEAISMSPFSISAGSEMINAGSSPASEIETSFEQRMQEAPHSAEMTHSVENGDT
;
A
#
# COMPACT_ATOMS: atom_id res chain seq x y z
N MET A 1 37.65 -7.60 14.70
CA MET A 1 38.83 -8.01 13.92
C MET A 1 39.51 -9.14 14.67
N GLU A 2 39.39 -10.38 14.19
CA GLU A 2 40.06 -11.53 14.81
C GLU A 2 41.57 -11.42 14.60
N ARG A 3 42.38 -11.86 15.57
CA ARG A 3 43.84 -11.82 15.52
C ARG A 3 44.38 -13.22 15.79
N THR A 4 45.22 -13.72 14.89
CA THR A 4 45.95 -14.99 15.07
C THR A 4 47.44 -14.72 15.02
N ALA A 5 48.17 -15.14 16.04
CA ALA A 5 49.63 -15.04 16.08
C ALA A 5 50.26 -16.32 15.51
N VAL A 6 51.21 -16.16 14.59
CA VAL A 6 52.00 -17.25 14.03
C VAL A 6 53.46 -17.05 14.45
N PRO A 7 54.13 -18.03 15.10
CA PRO A 7 55.54 -17.93 15.43
C PRO A 7 56.41 -17.74 14.18
N VAL A 8 57.50 -16.98 14.29
CA VAL A 8 58.42 -16.71 13.16
C VAL A 8 59.16 -17.97 12.70
N ASP A 9 59.36 -18.91 13.63
CA ASP A 9 59.93 -20.25 13.48
C ASP A 9 58.88 -21.33 13.16
N ALA A 10 57.63 -20.96 12.87
CA ALA A 10 56.58 -21.92 12.55
C ALA A 10 56.95 -22.83 11.36
N ASP A 11 56.58 -24.11 11.47
CA ASP A 11 56.67 -25.07 10.39
C ASP A 11 55.57 -24.84 9.33
N ASP A 12 55.78 -25.34 8.12
CA ASP A 12 54.84 -25.27 7.00
C ASP A 12 53.47 -25.88 7.39
N ASP A 13 53.46 -27.01 8.09
CA ASP A 13 52.24 -27.66 8.61
C ASP A 13 51.42 -26.72 9.53
N ARG A 14 52.11 -25.88 10.32
CA ARG A 14 51.47 -24.93 11.23
C ARG A 14 50.95 -23.69 10.49
N ILE A 15 51.61 -23.29 9.40
CA ILE A 15 51.11 -22.23 8.51
C ILE A 15 49.86 -22.75 7.77
N ASP A 16 49.89 -23.97 7.25
CA ASP A 16 48.75 -24.62 6.58
C ASP A 16 47.56 -24.80 7.51
N ALA A 17 47.76 -25.24 8.75
CA ALA A 17 46.67 -25.34 9.73
C ALA A 17 45.95 -24.00 9.97
N VAL A 18 46.70 -22.89 9.95
CA VAL A 18 46.15 -21.53 10.07
C VAL A 18 45.44 -21.10 8.79
N LEU A 19 46.00 -21.37 7.61
CA LEU A 19 45.40 -21.06 6.32
C LEU A 19 44.10 -21.86 6.08
N ASN A 20 44.09 -23.16 6.37
CA ASN A 20 42.90 -24.00 6.29
C ASN A 20 41.79 -23.51 7.24
N ARG A 21 42.15 -23.04 8.45
CA ARG A 21 41.20 -22.39 9.36
C ARG A 21 40.63 -21.09 8.76
N PHE A 22 41.45 -20.28 8.09
CA PHE A 22 41.01 -19.05 7.43
C PHE A 22 40.20 -19.29 6.15
N MET A 23 40.47 -20.37 5.41
CA MET A 23 39.70 -20.78 4.24
C MET A 23 38.27 -21.19 4.64
N ALA A 24 38.14 -21.93 5.75
CA ALA A 24 36.87 -22.33 6.35
C ALA A 24 36.10 -21.15 7.01
N MET A 25 36.76 -20.03 7.27
CA MET A 25 36.07 -18.77 7.60
C MET A 25 35.52 -18.16 6.31
N PRO A 26 34.35 -17.47 6.34
CA PRO A 26 33.85 -16.84 5.13
C PRO A 26 34.50 -15.46 4.84
N THR A 27 35.42 -14.99 5.70
CA THR A 27 36.24 -13.79 5.46
C THR A 27 37.24 -13.99 4.32
N ARG A 28 37.44 -12.94 3.51
CA ARG A 28 38.39 -12.94 2.37
C ARG A 28 39.38 -11.77 2.35
N VAL A 29 39.21 -10.75 3.20
CA VAL A 29 40.22 -9.69 3.42
C VAL A 29 41.06 -10.02 4.66
N PHE A 30 42.38 -10.04 4.50
CA PHE A 30 43.33 -10.34 5.56
C PHE A 30 44.39 -9.25 5.68
N ILE A 31 44.68 -8.82 6.92
CA ILE A 31 45.81 -7.94 7.23
C ILE A 31 46.94 -8.79 7.82
N VAL A 32 48.13 -8.70 7.22
CA VAL A 32 49.28 -9.54 7.55
C VAL A 32 50.44 -8.67 8.02
N HIS A 33 50.84 -8.84 9.28
CA HIS A 33 52.02 -8.20 9.86
C HIS A 33 53.12 -9.24 10.07
N VAL A 34 54.12 -9.22 9.19
CA VAL A 34 55.21 -10.21 9.13
C VAL A 34 56.51 -9.53 8.69
N ASN A 35 57.64 -10.18 8.94
CA ASN A 35 58.94 -9.74 8.43
C ASN A 35 59.18 -10.22 6.99
N ARG A 36 60.19 -9.64 6.31
CA ARG A 36 60.54 -9.96 4.92
C ARG A 36 60.86 -11.43 4.64
N PHE A 37 61.40 -12.15 5.62
CA PHE A 37 61.86 -13.53 5.43
C PHE A 37 60.70 -14.53 5.55
N PHE A 38 59.68 -14.18 6.33
CA PHE A 38 58.49 -15.01 6.54
C PHE A 38 57.43 -14.78 5.45
N ALA A 39 57.27 -13.54 4.95
CA ALA A 39 56.23 -13.20 3.98
C ALA A 39 56.19 -14.11 2.73
N PRO A 40 57.29 -14.31 1.97
CA PRO A 40 57.21 -15.12 0.75
C PRO A 40 56.90 -16.60 1.03
N ARG A 41 57.36 -17.12 2.17
CA ARG A 41 57.03 -18.49 2.63
C ARG A 41 55.53 -18.60 2.94
N PHE A 42 54.99 -17.65 3.71
CA PHE A 42 53.56 -17.58 4.04
C PHE A 42 52.68 -17.50 2.77
N PHE A 43 52.98 -16.56 1.87
CA PHE A 43 52.18 -16.37 0.65
C PHE A 43 52.29 -17.54 -0.34
N ARG A 44 53.43 -18.25 -0.38
CA ARG A 44 53.57 -19.51 -1.14
C ARG A 44 52.64 -20.60 -0.61
N ARG A 45 52.49 -20.75 0.71
CA ARG A 45 51.49 -21.67 1.31
C ARG A 45 50.07 -21.18 1.04
N ALA A 46 49.79 -19.89 1.19
CA ALA A 46 48.47 -19.30 0.89
C ALA A 46 48.03 -19.54 -0.57
N ARG A 47 48.95 -19.40 -1.53
CA ARG A 47 48.72 -19.75 -2.94
C ARG A 47 48.44 -21.25 -3.12
N SER A 48 49.18 -22.11 -2.42
CA SER A 48 49.00 -23.56 -2.47
C SER A 48 47.65 -24.00 -1.87
N ALA A 49 47.14 -23.27 -0.88
CA ALA A 49 45.81 -23.42 -0.30
C ALA A 49 44.68 -22.77 -1.12
N GLY A 50 44.97 -22.22 -2.32
CA GLY A 50 43.98 -21.56 -3.18
C GLY A 50 43.54 -20.16 -2.72
N MET A 51 44.12 -19.62 -1.65
CA MET A 51 43.73 -18.32 -1.06
C MET A 51 44.38 -17.10 -1.77
N MET A 52 44.82 -17.27 -3.01
CA MET A 52 45.39 -16.22 -3.87
C MET A 52 44.60 -16.09 -5.19
N SER A 53 43.27 -16.28 -5.09
CA SER A 53 42.28 -16.16 -6.17
C SER A 53 41.48 -14.85 -6.08
N GLU A 54 40.62 -14.61 -7.08
CA GLU A 54 39.86 -13.36 -7.30
C GLU A 54 39.03 -12.84 -6.10
N ASP A 55 38.60 -13.73 -5.20
CA ASP A 55 37.81 -13.35 -4.01
C ASP A 55 38.66 -12.76 -2.87
N TYR A 56 39.98 -12.99 -2.86
CA TYR A 56 40.85 -12.70 -1.71
C TYR A 56 41.54 -11.33 -1.83
N ALA A 57 41.71 -10.65 -0.69
CA ALA A 57 42.56 -9.46 -0.59
C ALA A 57 43.53 -9.57 0.58
N TRP A 58 44.79 -9.27 0.30
CA TRP A 58 45.88 -9.33 1.27
C TRP A 58 46.52 -7.95 1.41
N ILE A 59 46.50 -7.41 2.63
CA ILE A 59 47.07 -6.12 2.97
C ILE A 59 48.25 -6.36 3.92
N VAL A 60 49.45 -5.98 3.51
CA VAL A 60 50.69 -6.19 4.28
C VAL A 60 51.22 -4.88 4.84
N THR A 61 51.75 -4.94 6.07
CA THR A 61 52.36 -3.78 6.72
C THR A 61 53.71 -3.39 6.09
N ASP A 62 54.22 -2.22 6.47
CA ASP A 62 55.53 -1.70 6.10
C ASP A 62 56.73 -2.64 6.37
N GLY A 63 56.61 -3.57 7.31
CA GLY A 63 57.59 -4.64 7.55
C GLY A 63 57.96 -5.50 6.32
N VAL A 64 57.16 -5.49 5.26
CA VAL A 64 57.53 -6.02 3.94
C VAL A 64 57.65 -4.91 2.89
N GLY A 65 56.73 -3.94 2.87
CA GLY A 65 56.73 -2.88 1.85
C GLY A 65 57.96 -1.97 1.88
N SER A 66 58.61 -1.79 3.03
CA SER A 66 59.89 -1.06 3.16
C SER A 66 61.08 -1.71 2.45
N VAL A 67 60.95 -3.00 2.09
CA VAL A 67 61.99 -3.81 1.42
C VAL A 67 61.46 -4.52 0.16
N VAL A 68 60.29 -4.11 -0.35
CA VAL A 68 59.65 -4.72 -1.52
C VAL A 68 60.54 -4.68 -2.77
N ASP A 69 61.36 -3.64 -2.91
CA ASP A 69 62.30 -3.47 -4.03
C ASP A 69 63.50 -4.43 -3.99
N ALA A 70 63.65 -5.20 -2.91
CA ALA A 70 64.71 -6.19 -2.70
C ALA A 70 64.18 -7.64 -2.72
N LEU A 71 62.93 -7.86 -3.15
CA LEU A 71 62.36 -9.19 -3.39
C LEU A 71 62.89 -9.80 -4.70
N SER A 72 63.09 -11.11 -4.70
CA SER A 72 63.42 -11.88 -5.91
C SER A 72 62.18 -12.17 -6.76
N PRO A 73 62.32 -12.54 -8.05
CA PRO A 73 61.19 -12.82 -8.93
C PRO A 73 60.23 -13.89 -8.41
N ASP A 74 60.74 -14.92 -7.72
CA ASP A 74 59.91 -15.99 -7.14
C ASP A 74 59.11 -15.52 -5.91
N GLU A 75 59.63 -14.54 -5.17
CA GLU A 75 58.96 -13.92 -4.02
C GLU A 75 57.89 -12.92 -4.51
N PHE A 76 58.17 -12.16 -5.57
CA PHE A 76 57.18 -11.34 -6.28
C PHE A 76 56.01 -12.20 -6.78
N ASN A 77 56.32 -13.31 -7.46
CA ASN A 77 55.32 -14.26 -7.97
C ASN A 77 54.46 -14.83 -6.83
N ALA A 78 55.06 -15.21 -5.68
CA ALA A 78 54.29 -15.69 -4.53
C ALA A 78 53.32 -14.63 -3.96
N MET A 79 53.64 -13.33 -4.09
CA MET A 79 52.91 -12.20 -3.51
C MET A 79 52.09 -11.39 -4.54
N GLU A 80 51.72 -11.99 -5.65
CA GLU A 80 50.99 -11.30 -6.72
C GLU A 80 49.58 -10.84 -6.31
N GLY A 81 49.27 -9.56 -6.55
CA GLY A 81 48.02 -8.90 -6.14
C GLY A 81 48.00 -8.44 -4.67
N VAL A 82 49.10 -8.59 -3.93
CA VAL A 82 49.21 -8.14 -2.54
C VAL A 82 49.43 -6.62 -2.48
N VAL A 83 48.64 -5.93 -1.64
CA VAL A 83 48.81 -4.49 -1.37
C VAL A 83 49.67 -4.31 -0.11
N SER A 84 50.64 -3.40 -0.15
CA SER A 84 51.52 -3.09 0.98
C SER A 84 51.69 -1.58 1.18
N LEU A 85 52.03 -1.18 2.40
CA LEU A 85 52.48 0.19 2.71
C LEU A 85 54.00 0.30 2.61
N ARG A 86 54.53 1.38 2.05
CA ARG A 86 55.97 1.69 1.95
C ARG A 86 56.22 3.13 2.39
N PRO A 87 57.17 3.44 3.29
CA PRO A 87 57.48 4.83 3.62
C PRO A 87 57.98 5.59 2.39
N TYR A 88 57.44 6.77 2.09
CA TYR A 88 57.80 7.52 0.89
C TYR A 88 59.07 8.36 1.09
N VAL A 89 60.01 8.23 0.16
CA VAL A 89 61.18 9.12 0.04
C VAL A 89 61.12 9.82 -1.31
N LYS A 90 61.14 11.17 -1.30
CA LYS A 90 61.16 11.97 -2.53
C LYS A 90 62.50 11.81 -3.24
N MET A 91 62.48 11.28 -4.47
CA MET A 91 63.68 11.09 -5.30
C MET A 91 64.26 12.44 -5.78
N THR A 92 65.10 13.06 -4.97
CA THR A 92 65.85 14.28 -5.33
C THR A 92 67.10 13.94 -6.15
N ASP A 93 67.75 14.96 -6.73
CA ASP A 93 69.03 14.77 -7.43
C ASP A 93 70.16 14.34 -6.48
N GLU A 94 70.08 14.71 -5.20
CA GLU A 94 70.99 14.26 -4.14
C GLU A 94 70.84 12.75 -3.90
N VAL A 95 69.61 12.25 -3.77
CA VAL A 95 69.31 10.81 -3.66
C VAL A 95 69.78 10.09 -4.92
N ARG A 96 69.49 10.60 -6.12
CA ARG A 96 69.92 9.97 -7.38
C ARG A 96 71.45 9.89 -7.50
N ASN A 97 72.17 10.93 -7.09
CA ASN A 97 73.63 10.97 -7.03
C ASN A 97 74.16 9.96 -5.99
N PHE A 98 73.57 9.93 -4.79
CA PHE A 98 73.90 8.93 -3.78
C PHE A 98 73.69 7.50 -4.29
N SER A 99 72.54 7.18 -4.90
CA SER A 99 72.24 5.87 -5.47
C SER A 99 73.23 5.45 -6.58
N ALA A 100 73.68 6.40 -7.42
CA ALA A 100 74.73 6.15 -8.40
C ALA A 100 76.09 5.83 -7.74
N ARG A 101 76.49 6.63 -6.74
CA ARG A 101 77.73 6.42 -5.96
C ARG A 101 77.70 5.12 -5.16
N PHE A 102 76.54 4.78 -4.59
CA PHE A 102 76.30 3.57 -3.82
C PHE A 102 76.46 2.33 -4.71
N ARG A 103 75.76 2.27 -5.85
CA ARG A 103 75.90 1.17 -6.82
C ARG A 103 77.35 1.03 -7.33
N ALA A 104 78.01 2.14 -7.65
CA ALA A 104 79.41 2.13 -8.08
C ALA A 104 80.38 1.61 -7.00
N ARG A 105 80.09 1.84 -5.71
CA ARG A 105 80.87 1.30 -4.59
C ARG A 105 80.54 -0.17 -4.31
N LEU A 106 79.26 -0.54 -4.34
CA LEU A 106 78.80 -1.91 -4.08
C LEU A 106 79.40 -2.90 -5.09
N ARG A 107 79.41 -2.56 -6.38
CA ARG A 107 80.05 -3.35 -7.45
C ARG A 107 81.54 -3.59 -7.23
N ARG A 108 82.25 -2.62 -6.65
CA ARG A 108 83.70 -2.74 -6.36
C ARG A 108 83.99 -3.63 -5.14
N VAL A 109 83.09 -3.64 -4.15
CA VAL A 109 83.27 -4.40 -2.90
C VAL A 109 82.75 -5.83 -3.03
N SER A 110 81.66 -6.03 -3.78
CA SER A 110 81.04 -7.33 -4.01
C SER A 110 80.79 -7.57 -5.50
N PRO A 111 81.80 -8.00 -6.28
CA PRO A 111 81.65 -8.22 -7.73
C PRO A 111 80.62 -9.29 -8.11
N SER A 112 80.32 -10.22 -7.20
CA SER A 112 79.27 -11.23 -7.36
C SER A 112 77.84 -10.70 -7.16
N ALA A 113 77.67 -9.45 -6.70
CA ALA A 113 76.35 -8.85 -6.47
C ALA A 113 75.71 -8.24 -7.73
N ASP A 114 76.38 -8.27 -8.88
CA ASP A 114 75.91 -7.63 -10.12
C ASP A 114 74.58 -8.20 -10.69
N VAL A 115 74.13 -9.36 -10.22
CA VAL A 115 72.83 -9.95 -10.61
C VAL A 115 71.64 -9.16 -10.03
N TYR A 116 71.83 -8.45 -8.91
CA TYR A 116 70.77 -7.74 -8.18
C TYR A 116 71.23 -6.37 -7.64
N ALA A 117 71.88 -5.56 -8.48
CA ALA A 117 72.33 -4.22 -8.11
C ALA A 117 71.18 -3.19 -8.10
N HIS A 118 70.22 -3.36 -7.17
CA HIS A 118 69.11 -2.46 -6.93
C HIS A 118 69.57 -1.07 -6.47
N ASP A 119 68.72 -0.06 -6.63
CA ASP A 119 68.88 1.23 -5.95
C ASP A 119 68.75 1.03 -4.42
N PRO A 120 69.38 1.87 -3.58
CA PRO A 120 69.36 1.72 -2.13
C PRO A 120 67.92 1.75 -1.60
N THR A 121 67.58 0.77 -0.75
CA THR A 121 66.25 0.72 -0.12
C THR A 121 66.08 1.87 0.87
N ILE A 122 64.84 2.17 1.24
CA ILE A 122 64.52 3.24 2.20
C ILE A 122 65.27 3.04 3.53
N LEU A 123 65.39 1.79 4.00
CA LEU A 123 66.16 1.46 5.19
C LEU A 123 67.66 1.79 5.06
N MET A 124 68.24 1.71 3.86
CA MET A 124 69.63 2.13 3.60
C MET A 124 69.78 3.66 3.61
N LEU A 125 68.78 4.39 3.11
CA LEU A 125 68.74 5.86 3.17
C LEU A 125 68.58 6.34 4.63
N TRP A 126 67.67 5.73 5.40
CA TRP A 126 67.55 5.98 6.84
C TRP A 126 68.81 5.63 7.61
N SER A 127 69.51 4.55 7.24
CA SER A 127 70.80 4.21 7.87
C SER A 127 71.86 5.29 7.62
N TYR A 128 71.91 5.85 6.42
CA TYR A 128 72.80 6.96 6.08
C TYR A 128 72.48 8.21 6.91
N ASP A 129 71.21 8.61 6.94
CA ASP A 129 70.76 9.78 7.70
C ASP A 129 70.93 9.58 9.21
N THR A 130 70.75 8.37 9.74
CA THR A 130 70.96 8.06 11.16
C THR A 130 72.43 8.24 11.58
N VAL A 131 73.39 7.81 10.74
CA VAL A 131 74.82 8.06 10.99
C VAL A 131 75.11 9.56 11.01
N TRP A 132 74.44 10.32 10.15
CA TRP A 132 74.61 11.78 10.06
C TRP A 132 73.98 12.50 11.27
N ALA A 133 72.81 12.06 11.72
CA ALA A 133 72.19 12.52 12.96
C ALA A 133 73.11 12.31 14.17
N ILE A 134 73.69 11.11 14.32
CA ILE A 134 74.58 10.76 15.42
C ILE A 134 75.88 11.59 15.37
N ALA A 135 76.46 11.78 14.18
CA ALA A 135 77.66 12.61 14.02
C ALA A 135 77.39 14.07 14.41
N THR A 136 76.32 14.68 13.88
CA THR A 136 75.92 16.05 14.22
C THR A 136 75.60 16.20 15.71
N ALA A 137 74.92 15.24 16.32
CA ALA A 137 74.64 15.25 17.76
C ALA A 137 75.91 15.14 18.61
N ALA A 138 76.89 14.32 18.20
CA ALA A 138 78.15 14.17 18.92
C ALA A 138 79.03 15.44 18.84
N GLU A 139 79.05 16.10 17.69
CA GLU A 139 79.69 17.42 17.52
C GLU A 139 78.99 18.49 18.38
N ALA A 140 77.65 18.57 18.32
CA ALA A 140 76.88 19.54 19.10
C ALA A 140 76.98 19.33 20.62
N ALA A 141 77.07 18.08 21.08
CA ALA A 141 77.30 17.73 22.48
C ALA A 141 78.78 17.83 22.92
N GLY A 142 79.71 18.17 22.02
CA GLY A 142 81.12 18.34 22.33
C GLY A 142 81.81 17.08 22.84
N VAL A 143 81.42 15.89 22.36
CA VAL A 143 81.88 14.60 22.89
C VAL A 143 83.30 14.28 22.41
N SER A 144 84.29 14.90 23.05
CA SER A 144 85.72 14.71 22.72
C SER A 144 86.28 13.34 23.12
N SER A 145 85.67 12.65 24.09
CA SER A 145 86.06 11.30 24.55
C SER A 145 84.95 10.66 25.39
N PRO A 146 84.80 9.32 25.39
CA PRO A 146 83.85 8.63 26.26
C PRO A 146 84.33 8.61 27.72
N GLY A 147 83.84 9.55 28.53
CA GLY A 147 84.06 9.58 29.97
C GLY A 147 82.96 8.87 30.74
N PHE A 148 83.28 7.80 31.47
CA PHE A 148 82.34 7.10 32.35
C PHE A 148 82.61 7.44 33.82
N GLN A 149 81.57 7.86 34.54
CA GLN A 149 81.59 8.02 35.99
C GLN A 149 81.10 6.72 36.64
N THR A 150 82.03 5.94 37.17
CA THR A 150 81.71 4.84 38.09
C THR A 150 81.33 5.40 39.46
N PRO A 151 80.18 5.02 40.05
CA PRO A 151 79.82 5.45 41.40
C PRO A 151 80.87 5.00 42.41
N GLN A 152 81.57 5.93 43.06
CA GLN A 152 82.66 5.60 43.99
C GLN A 152 82.20 4.96 45.31
N GLN A 153 80.89 4.99 45.60
CA GLN A 153 80.31 4.36 46.78
C GLN A 153 78.94 3.75 46.46
N SER A 154 78.92 2.48 46.02
CA SER A 154 77.72 1.65 46.07
C SER A 154 78.04 0.27 46.66
N LEU A 155 77.40 -0.05 47.79
CA LEU A 155 77.27 -1.42 48.29
C LEU A 155 76.22 -2.15 47.43
N ALA A 156 76.52 -2.31 46.14
CA ALA A 156 75.61 -2.90 45.18
C ALA A 156 75.49 -4.41 45.38
N LEU A 157 74.26 -4.89 45.60
CA LEU A 157 73.93 -6.32 45.74
C LEU A 157 74.10 -7.13 44.44
N THR A 158 74.27 -6.47 43.29
CA THR A 158 74.53 -7.10 41.98
C THR A 158 75.47 -6.22 41.13
N ASP A 159 76.19 -6.84 40.19
CA ASP A 159 77.23 -6.18 39.36
C ASP A 159 76.70 -5.04 38.45
N LEU A 160 75.39 -5.04 38.16
CA LEU A 160 74.71 -3.97 37.41
C LEU A 160 74.89 -2.59 38.08
N GLY A 161 74.96 -2.52 39.41
CA GLY A 161 75.16 -1.28 40.17
C GLY A 161 76.59 -0.72 40.14
N ARG A 162 77.52 -1.39 39.43
CA ARG A 162 78.89 -0.92 39.17
C ARG A 162 79.10 -0.36 37.77
N LEU A 163 78.10 -0.48 36.88
CA LEU A 163 78.19 0.08 35.53
C LEU A 163 78.35 1.60 35.60
N GLY A 164 79.42 2.10 34.98
CA GLY A 164 79.67 3.54 34.92
C GLY A 164 78.62 4.26 34.07
N VAL A 165 78.09 5.37 34.57
CA VAL A 165 77.18 6.23 33.80
C VAL A 165 78.03 7.15 32.91
N SER A 166 77.66 7.32 31.64
CA SER A 166 78.38 8.23 30.76
C SER A 166 78.19 9.68 31.22
N ALA A 167 79.29 10.37 31.53
CA ALA A 167 79.31 11.78 31.92
C ALA A 167 78.80 12.71 30.82
N THR A 168 78.85 12.26 29.57
CA THR A 168 78.37 12.99 28.37
C THR A 168 77.03 12.44 27.86
N GLY A 169 76.49 11.38 28.47
CA GLY A 169 75.33 10.66 27.95
C GLY A 169 74.04 11.49 27.91
N GLU A 170 73.80 12.33 28.93
CA GLU A 170 72.63 13.22 28.97
C GLU A 170 72.73 14.34 27.93
N ALA A 171 73.91 14.97 27.80
CA ALA A 171 74.17 15.99 26.79
C ALA A 171 74.04 15.43 25.36
N LEU A 172 74.56 14.23 25.12
CA LEU A 172 74.43 13.53 23.83
C LEU A 172 72.97 13.13 23.55
N LEU A 173 72.24 12.60 24.53
CA LEU A 173 70.81 12.25 24.36
C LEU A 173 69.97 13.49 24.06
N LYS A 174 70.25 14.61 24.72
CA LYS A 174 69.63 15.91 24.43
C LYS A 174 69.96 16.35 23.00
N ALA A 175 71.23 16.36 22.61
CA ALA A 175 71.65 16.73 21.26
C ALA A 175 71.02 15.83 20.17
N VAL A 176 70.93 14.51 20.40
CA VAL A 176 70.24 13.58 19.47
C VAL A 176 68.77 13.94 19.31
N ARG A 177 68.06 14.26 20.40
CA ARG A 177 66.65 14.68 20.36
C ARG A 177 66.44 16.04 19.68
N GLU A 178 67.37 16.97 19.85
CA GLU A 178 67.32 18.32 19.28
C GLU A 178 67.88 18.37 17.84
N THR A 179 68.51 17.30 17.35
CA THR A 179 69.10 17.24 16.01
C THR A 179 68.02 17.28 14.93
N THR A 180 68.07 18.33 14.12
CA THR A 180 67.18 18.52 12.96
C THR A 180 68.01 18.92 11.74
N PHE A 181 67.80 18.22 10.63
CA PHE A 181 68.47 18.50 9.35
C PHE A 181 67.67 17.91 8.19
N ARG A 182 68.08 18.24 6.96
CA ARG A 182 67.54 17.64 5.73
C ARG A 182 68.48 16.56 5.24
N GLY A 183 68.09 15.30 5.41
CA GLY A 183 68.80 14.11 4.96
C GLY A 183 68.34 13.63 3.57
N LEU A 184 68.86 12.48 3.15
CA LEU A 184 68.50 11.82 1.90
C LEU A 184 67.05 11.31 1.91
N ALA A 185 66.54 10.90 3.07
CA ALA A 185 65.17 10.39 3.22
C ALA A 185 64.12 11.49 3.46
N GLY A 186 64.53 12.75 3.64
CA GLY A 186 63.65 13.88 3.91
C GLY A 186 64.13 14.75 5.07
N ASN A 187 63.20 15.42 5.75
CA ASN A 187 63.52 16.15 6.97
C ASN A 187 63.66 15.15 8.13
N PHE A 188 64.83 15.10 8.75
CA PHE A 188 65.06 14.33 9.96
C PHE A 188 64.63 15.16 11.17
N THR A 189 63.58 14.72 11.87
CA THR A 189 63.12 15.31 13.13
C THR A 189 62.65 14.19 14.07
N LEU A 190 63.08 14.26 15.34
CA LEU A 190 62.63 13.33 16.38
C LEU A 190 61.61 14.03 17.29
N VAL A 191 60.43 13.44 17.44
CA VAL A 191 59.42 13.84 18.42
C VAL A 191 59.24 12.67 19.38
N ASP A 192 59.36 12.92 20.69
CA ASP A 192 59.37 11.89 21.74
C ASP A 192 60.39 10.75 21.51
N GLY A 193 61.46 11.04 20.76
CA GLY A 193 62.50 10.08 20.39
C GLY A 193 62.16 9.18 19.19
N GLN A 194 61.04 9.41 18.51
CA GLN A 194 60.65 8.72 17.29
C GLN A 194 60.80 9.64 16.07
N LEU A 195 61.32 9.09 14.97
CA LEU A 195 61.33 9.78 13.67
C LEU A 195 59.88 9.98 13.24
N GLN A 196 59.50 11.23 12.95
CA GLN A 196 58.15 11.51 12.47
C GLN A 196 57.92 10.79 11.13
N PRO A 197 56.83 10.02 10.98
CA PRO A 197 56.62 9.23 9.78
C PRO A 197 56.46 10.15 8.57
N PRO A 198 57.24 9.97 7.49
CA PRO A 198 56.93 10.60 6.23
C PRO A 198 55.57 10.08 5.72
N ALA A 199 55.07 10.70 4.64
CA ALA A 199 53.97 10.12 3.88
C ALA A 199 54.26 8.64 3.57
N TYR A 200 53.23 7.79 3.57
CA TYR A 200 53.34 6.43 3.06
C TYR A 200 52.90 6.40 1.60
N GLU A 201 53.58 5.60 0.81
CA GLU A 201 53.15 5.18 -0.51
C GLU A 201 52.45 3.83 -0.40
N VAL A 202 51.24 3.73 -0.96
CA VAL A 202 50.51 2.47 -1.08
C VAL A 202 50.96 1.81 -2.37
N VAL A 203 51.57 0.63 -2.26
CA VAL A 203 52.12 -0.13 -3.38
C VAL A 203 51.36 -1.43 -3.58
N ASN A 204 51.22 -1.83 -4.84
CA ASN A 204 50.63 -3.11 -5.23
C ASN A 204 51.70 -3.99 -5.90
N VAL A 205 51.82 -5.23 -5.46
CA VAL A 205 52.84 -6.19 -5.89
C VAL A 205 52.33 -6.94 -7.12
N ILE A 206 52.88 -6.62 -8.31
CA ILE A 206 52.43 -7.18 -9.60
C ILE A 206 53.64 -7.60 -10.44
N GLY A 207 53.65 -8.84 -10.94
CA GLY A 207 54.65 -9.35 -11.88
C GLY A 207 56.08 -9.38 -11.33
N LYS A 208 56.86 -8.31 -11.53
CA LYS A 208 58.27 -8.19 -11.13
C LYS A 208 58.59 -6.92 -10.33
N GLY A 209 57.58 -6.26 -9.76
CA GLY A 209 57.80 -5.01 -9.04
C GLY A 209 56.61 -4.52 -8.23
N ALA A 210 56.87 -3.46 -7.46
CA ALA A 210 55.87 -2.74 -6.66
C ALA A 210 55.35 -1.52 -7.44
N ARG A 211 54.08 -1.53 -7.84
CA ARG A 211 53.42 -0.41 -8.54
C ARG A 211 52.78 0.55 -7.53
N PRO A 212 53.08 1.86 -7.54
CA PRO A 212 52.46 2.81 -6.62
C PRO A 212 51.02 3.16 -7.02
N VAL A 213 50.07 2.80 -6.16
CA VAL A 213 48.62 2.94 -6.36
C VAL A 213 47.98 4.06 -5.53
N GLY A 214 48.71 4.65 -4.58
CA GLY A 214 48.25 5.83 -3.82
C GLY A 214 49.28 6.28 -2.79
N PHE A 215 48.90 7.25 -1.98
CA PHE A 215 49.67 7.75 -0.85
C PHE A 215 48.76 7.88 0.37
N TRP A 216 49.37 7.96 1.56
CA TRP A 216 48.72 8.30 2.81
C TRP A 216 49.54 9.37 3.54
N THR A 217 48.89 10.44 4.00
CA THR A 217 49.50 11.41 4.92
C THR A 217 48.60 11.62 6.15
N PRO A 218 49.15 12.08 7.30
CA PRO A 218 48.36 12.37 8.49
C PRO A 218 47.23 13.38 8.26
N GLU A 219 47.42 14.34 7.35
CA GLU A 219 46.50 15.45 7.09
C GLU A 219 45.43 15.11 6.04
N ALA A 220 45.81 14.38 4.98
CA ALA A 220 44.94 14.11 3.83
C ALA A 220 44.26 12.73 3.88
N GLY A 221 44.75 11.80 4.70
CA GLY A 221 44.36 10.40 4.63
C GLY A 221 44.86 9.75 3.34
N ILE A 222 44.09 8.80 2.77
CA ILE A 222 44.45 8.11 1.52
C ILE A 222 44.09 8.96 0.30
N SER A 223 45.08 9.24 -0.55
CA SER A 223 44.94 10.02 -1.79
C SER A 223 45.68 9.37 -2.97
N GLN A 224 45.31 9.73 -4.20
CA GLN A 224 45.97 9.19 -5.40
C GLN A 224 47.35 9.83 -5.69
N ALA A 225 47.61 11.00 -5.10
CA ALA A 225 48.84 11.80 -5.21
C ALA A 225 49.08 12.59 -3.92
N LEU A 226 50.31 13.10 -3.74
CA LEU A 226 50.72 13.88 -2.55
C LEU A 226 50.21 15.33 -2.54
N ASP A 227 49.42 15.74 -3.54
CA ASP A 227 48.85 17.10 -3.62
C ASP A 227 47.60 17.24 -2.73
N ALA A 228 47.42 18.40 -2.09
CA ALA A 228 46.26 18.70 -1.25
C ALA A 228 44.91 18.62 -1.99
N ASN A 229 44.92 18.78 -3.33
CA ASN A 229 43.75 18.67 -4.20
C ASN A 229 43.63 17.30 -4.89
N ALA A 230 44.44 16.30 -4.51
CA ALA A 230 44.39 14.98 -5.11
C ALA A 230 43.06 14.27 -4.83
N ALA A 231 42.61 13.45 -5.79
CA ALA A 231 41.45 12.61 -5.60
C ALA A 231 41.65 11.66 -4.39
N LYS A 232 40.63 11.56 -3.54
CA LYS A 232 40.63 10.66 -2.37
C LYS A 232 40.57 9.20 -2.80
N GLY A 233 41.20 8.33 -2.02
CA GLY A 233 41.28 6.89 -2.26
C GLY A 233 42.44 6.47 -3.16
N LEU A 234 42.48 5.19 -3.51
CA LEU A 234 43.52 4.61 -4.38
C LEU A 234 43.19 4.84 -5.87
N LYS A 235 44.21 4.67 -6.72
CA LYS A 235 44.04 4.66 -8.18
C LYS A 235 43.24 3.42 -8.60
N PRO A 236 42.35 3.49 -9.61
CA PRO A 236 41.58 2.34 -10.07
C PRO A 236 42.40 1.15 -10.59
N SER A 237 43.70 1.33 -10.85
CA SER A 237 44.59 0.30 -11.39
C SER A 237 45.16 -0.66 -10.33
N VAL A 238 44.41 -0.97 -9.27
CA VAL A 238 44.77 -2.04 -8.33
C VAL A 238 44.34 -3.37 -8.95
N ILE A 239 45.30 -4.27 -9.16
CA ILE A 239 45.05 -5.66 -9.51
C ILE A 239 45.16 -6.46 -8.21
N TRP A 240 44.14 -7.25 -7.92
CA TRP A 240 44.05 -8.13 -6.76
C TRP A 240 44.50 -9.54 -7.15
N PRO A 241 44.67 -10.48 -6.20
CA PRO A 241 44.99 -11.87 -6.50
C PRO A 241 44.01 -12.47 -7.52
N GLY A 242 44.48 -13.41 -8.35
CA GLY A 242 43.68 -13.95 -9.46
C GLY A 242 43.40 -12.97 -10.61
N ASP A 243 44.25 -11.95 -10.80
CA ASP A 243 44.14 -10.91 -11.84
C ASP A 243 42.86 -10.04 -11.80
N ALA A 244 42.12 -10.07 -10.68
CA ALA A 244 40.89 -9.31 -10.51
C ALA A 244 41.17 -7.79 -10.47
N THR A 245 40.45 -7.01 -11.28
CA THR A 245 40.60 -5.54 -11.34
C THR A 245 39.60 -4.80 -10.46
N SER A 246 38.52 -5.46 -10.03
CA SER A 246 37.58 -4.97 -9.03
C SER A 246 38.05 -5.32 -7.61
N PRO A 247 37.91 -4.42 -6.62
CA PRO A 247 38.21 -4.77 -5.23
C PRO A 247 37.26 -5.88 -4.74
N PRO A 248 37.80 -6.98 -4.18
CA PRO A 248 36.97 -8.03 -3.60
C PRO A 248 36.20 -7.51 -2.39
N ARG A 249 34.94 -7.93 -2.22
CA ARG A 249 34.06 -7.43 -1.16
C ARG A 249 34.45 -7.90 0.26
N GLY A 250 35.38 -8.86 0.37
CA GLY A 250 36.01 -9.27 1.62
C GLY A 250 35.28 -10.31 2.46
N TRP A 251 34.14 -10.83 1.97
CA TRP A 251 33.38 -11.92 2.58
C TRP A 251 32.60 -12.69 1.51
N VAL A 252 32.41 -14.00 1.72
CA VAL A 252 31.54 -14.88 0.92
C VAL A 252 30.49 -15.55 1.82
N VAL A 253 29.29 -15.81 1.31
CA VAL A 253 28.19 -16.35 2.14
C VAL A 253 28.39 -17.82 2.51
N SER A 254 29.10 -18.58 1.67
CA SER A 254 29.50 -19.97 1.92
C SER A 254 31.02 -20.08 1.85
N ALA A 255 31.66 -20.61 2.91
CA ALA A 255 33.11 -20.73 2.99
C ALA A 255 33.73 -21.58 1.85
N ASN A 256 32.93 -22.45 1.23
CA ASN A 256 33.35 -23.38 0.19
C ASN A 256 32.88 -22.98 -1.22
N GLY A 257 32.23 -21.81 -1.39
CA GLY A 257 31.68 -21.39 -2.69
C GLY A 257 30.41 -22.12 -3.14
N HIS A 258 29.78 -22.93 -2.27
CA HIS A 258 28.48 -23.54 -2.59
C HIS A 258 27.36 -22.50 -2.59
N LYS A 259 26.46 -22.61 -3.58
CA LYS A 259 25.20 -21.86 -3.62
C LYS A 259 24.28 -22.31 -2.49
N LEU A 260 23.51 -21.39 -1.93
CA LEU A 260 22.45 -21.73 -0.97
C LEU A 260 21.30 -22.45 -1.66
N ARG A 261 20.86 -23.56 -1.09
CA ARG A 261 19.72 -24.35 -1.58
C ARG A 261 18.43 -23.75 -1.02
N VAL A 262 17.69 -23.06 -1.88
CA VAL A 262 16.41 -22.45 -1.56
C VAL A 262 15.29 -23.45 -1.86
N ALA A 263 14.71 -24.04 -0.82
CA ALA A 263 13.59 -24.96 -0.96
C ALA A 263 12.30 -24.20 -1.32
N VAL A 264 11.60 -24.66 -2.36
CA VAL A 264 10.38 -24.05 -2.90
C VAL A 264 9.23 -25.07 -2.88
N PRO A 265 8.01 -24.71 -2.46
CA PRO A 265 6.91 -25.66 -2.40
C PRO A 265 6.33 -25.95 -3.79
N VAL A 266 5.97 -27.20 -4.06
CA VAL A 266 5.18 -27.60 -5.22
C VAL A 266 3.70 -27.69 -4.81
N LYS A 267 2.84 -26.83 -5.39
CA LYS A 267 1.39 -26.77 -5.11
C LYS A 267 0.54 -27.14 -6.32
N GLY A 268 -0.62 -27.74 -6.07
CA GLY A 268 -1.62 -28.05 -7.11
C GLY A 268 -2.44 -26.83 -7.55
N GLY A 269 -2.79 -25.94 -6.61
CA GLY A 269 -3.52 -24.69 -6.83
C GLY A 269 -2.78 -23.46 -6.27
N PHE A 270 -3.39 -22.28 -6.42
CA PHE A 270 -2.82 -20.98 -6.02
C PHE A 270 -1.44 -20.70 -6.64
N LYS A 271 -1.30 -21.05 -7.94
CA LYS A 271 -0.05 -20.97 -8.71
C LYS A 271 0.47 -19.55 -8.89
N GLU A 272 -0.39 -18.56 -8.69
CA GLU A 272 -0.06 -17.14 -8.65
C GLU A 272 0.95 -16.81 -7.51
N PHE A 273 0.93 -17.56 -6.40
CA PHE A 273 1.89 -17.40 -5.30
C PHE A 273 3.21 -18.14 -5.57
N VAL A 274 3.12 -19.43 -5.91
CA VAL A 274 4.26 -20.28 -6.30
C VAL A 274 3.83 -21.28 -7.38
N ASN A 275 4.53 -21.27 -8.51
CA ASN A 275 4.32 -22.17 -9.64
C ASN A 275 5.66 -22.82 -10.05
N VAL A 276 5.71 -24.14 -9.96
CA VAL A 276 6.87 -24.95 -10.39
C VAL A 276 6.47 -25.69 -11.67
N ALA A 277 6.88 -25.15 -12.82
CA ALA A 277 6.67 -25.78 -14.12
C ALA A 277 7.94 -26.54 -14.55
N GLY A 278 7.87 -27.87 -14.64
CA GLY A 278 8.99 -28.68 -15.14
C GLY A 278 9.10 -28.59 -16.66
N ASP A 279 10.27 -28.23 -17.19
CA ASP A 279 10.58 -28.38 -18.61
C ASP A 279 11.01 -29.83 -18.89
N ALA A 280 10.13 -30.58 -19.55
CA ALA A 280 10.32 -31.98 -19.89
C ALA A 280 11.51 -32.25 -20.83
N THR A 281 12.12 -31.21 -21.43
CA THR A 281 13.23 -31.36 -22.38
C THR A 281 14.61 -31.16 -21.76
N THR A 282 14.72 -30.34 -20.71
CA THR A 282 15.99 -29.96 -20.07
C THR A 282 16.16 -30.52 -18.67
N GLY A 283 15.07 -30.95 -18.01
CA GLY A 283 15.08 -31.33 -16.59
C GLY A 283 15.23 -30.14 -15.64
N ALA A 284 15.23 -28.91 -16.17
CA ALA A 284 15.20 -27.69 -15.39
C ALA A 284 13.75 -27.36 -14.98
N TYR A 285 13.60 -26.79 -13.79
CA TYR A 285 12.32 -26.27 -13.31
C TYR A 285 12.24 -24.77 -13.56
N ASN A 286 11.22 -24.34 -14.30
CA ASN A 286 10.86 -22.94 -14.40
C ASN A 286 10.01 -22.58 -13.17
N ILE A 287 10.64 -21.92 -12.20
CA ILE A 287 10.06 -21.57 -10.91
C ILE A 287 9.67 -20.10 -10.96
N THR A 288 8.38 -19.84 -10.81
CA THR A 288 7.76 -18.51 -10.93
C THR A 288 6.69 -18.33 -9.86
N GLY A 289 6.19 -17.11 -9.67
CA GLY A 289 5.15 -16.81 -8.68
C GLY A 289 5.49 -15.55 -7.88
N TYR A 290 4.48 -14.94 -7.27
CA TYR A 290 4.62 -13.74 -6.44
C TYR A 290 5.71 -13.90 -5.37
N CYS A 291 5.70 -15.00 -4.60
CA CYS A 291 6.69 -15.20 -3.52
C CYS A 291 8.13 -15.38 -4.03
N ILE A 292 8.29 -15.87 -5.27
CA ILE A 292 9.60 -16.04 -5.93
C ILE A 292 10.12 -14.67 -6.40
N GLU A 293 9.27 -13.89 -7.06
CA GLU A 293 9.67 -12.57 -7.58
C GLU A 293 9.92 -11.55 -6.46
N VAL A 294 9.16 -11.60 -5.36
CA VAL A 294 9.47 -10.83 -4.14
C VAL A 294 10.82 -11.28 -3.55
N PHE A 295 11.12 -12.58 -3.52
CA PHE A 295 12.42 -13.06 -3.04
C PHE A 295 13.57 -12.59 -3.94
N ASP A 296 13.48 -12.77 -5.26
CA ASP A 296 14.50 -12.31 -6.21
C ASP A 296 14.76 -10.80 -6.08
N ALA A 297 13.70 -9.99 -5.96
CA ALA A 297 13.79 -8.55 -5.75
C ALA A 297 14.47 -8.20 -4.41
N VAL A 298 14.11 -8.87 -3.32
CA VAL A 298 14.77 -8.72 -2.00
C VAL A 298 16.25 -9.10 -2.08
N MET A 299 16.58 -10.23 -2.70
CA MET A 299 17.97 -10.68 -2.85
C MET A 299 18.79 -9.74 -3.73
N SER A 300 18.19 -9.06 -4.70
CA SER A 300 18.85 -8.02 -5.50
C SER A 300 19.19 -6.75 -4.70
N LYS A 301 18.40 -6.45 -3.65
CA LYS A 301 18.57 -5.30 -2.75
C LYS A 301 19.47 -5.58 -1.54
N MET A 302 19.98 -6.81 -1.39
CA MET A 302 20.93 -7.16 -0.35
C MET A 302 22.25 -6.36 -0.50
N PRO A 303 22.90 -5.94 0.61
CA PRO A 303 24.15 -5.18 0.55
C PRO A 303 25.34 -5.99 -0.02
N TYR A 304 25.19 -7.30 -0.14
CA TYR A 304 26.16 -8.24 -0.72
C TYR A 304 25.45 -9.23 -1.66
N PRO A 305 26.12 -9.67 -2.74
CA PRO A 305 25.57 -10.69 -3.62
C PRO A 305 25.50 -12.03 -2.89
N VAL A 306 24.34 -12.69 -2.95
CA VAL A 306 24.12 -14.03 -2.41
C VAL A 306 23.88 -14.96 -3.59
N SER A 307 24.70 -16.00 -3.74
CA SER A 307 24.49 -17.03 -4.76
C SER A 307 23.60 -18.13 -4.20
N TYR A 308 22.47 -18.39 -4.86
CA TYR A 308 21.51 -19.42 -4.49
C TYR A 308 21.05 -20.22 -5.72
N GLU A 309 20.42 -21.35 -5.46
CA GLU A 309 19.72 -22.17 -6.44
C GLU A 309 18.39 -22.68 -5.86
N TYR A 310 17.36 -22.74 -6.69
CA TYR A 310 16.04 -23.20 -6.27
C TYR A 310 15.92 -24.72 -6.35
N VAL A 311 15.43 -25.33 -5.28
CA VAL A 311 15.21 -26.77 -5.15
C VAL A 311 13.72 -27.01 -4.87
N PRO A 312 12.92 -27.41 -5.87
CA PRO A 312 11.50 -27.67 -5.66
C PRO A 312 11.30 -28.97 -4.85
N ILE A 313 10.45 -28.91 -3.84
CA ILE A 313 10.16 -30.04 -2.95
C ILE A 313 8.80 -30.65 -3.32
N PRO A 314 8.74 -31.90 -3.83
CA PRO A 314 7.48 -32.57 -4.10
C PRO A 314 6.72 -32.90 -2.80
N ASN A 315 5.40 -32.89 -2.86
CA ASN A 315 4.47 -33.16 -1.74
C ASN A 315 4.67 -32.22 -0.52
N SER A 316 5.19 -31.01 -0.75
CA SER A 316 5.29 -29.95 0.27
C SER A 316 3.93 -29.32 0.60
N SER A 317 2.98 -29.38 -0.33
CA SER A 317 1.63 -28.85 -0.17
C SER A 317 0.82 -29.58 0.91
N ASP A 318 1.10 -30.87 1.12
CA ASP A 318 0.42 -31.72 2.12
C ASP A 318 0.59 -31.20 3.56
N SER A 319 1.72 -30.53 3.87
CA SER A 319 1.99 -29.95 5.18
C SER A 319 3.15 -28.95 5.15
N TYR A 320 2.85 -27.68 5.36
CA TYR A 320 3.86 -26.63 5.51
C TYR A 320 4.77 -26.82 6.72
N ASP A 321 4.31 -27.49 7.78
CA ASP A 321 5.14 -27.74 8.96
C ASP A 321 6.24 -28.76 8.66
N ARG A 322 5.94 -29.77 7.82
CA ARG A 322 6.94 -30.69 7.28
C ARG A 322 7.87 -30.00 6.29
N PHE A 323 7.36 -29.06 5.49
CA PHE A 323 8.18 -28.28 4.57
C PHE A 323 9.18 -27.38 5.31
N VAL A 324 8.76 -26.73 6.41
CA VAL A 324 9.63 -25.94 7.29
C VAL A 324 10.64 -26.81 8.05
N SER A 325 10.31 -28.07 8.39
CA SER A 325 11.24 -28.99 9.07
C SER A 325 12.50 -29.36 8.26
N LEU A 326 12.55 -29.05 6.95
CA LEU A 326 13.73 -29.26 6.11
C LEU A 326 14.96 -28.45 6.55
N LEU A 327 14.75 -27.30 7.23
CA LEU A 327 15.82 -26.44 7.74
C LEU A 327 16.55 -27.05 8.95
N PRO A 328 15.86 -27.42 10.07
CA PRO A 328 16.52 -28.13 11.17
C PRO A 328 17.04 -29.52 10.75
N GLU A 329 16.48 -30.15 9.71
CA GLU A 329 17.01 -31.38 9.11
C GLU A 329 18.21 -31.15 8.15
N GLN A 330 18.66 -29.90 7.95
CA GLN A 330 19.78 -29.50 7.06
C GLN A 330 19.64 -29.91 5.58
N LYS A 331 18.41 -30.21 5.15
CA LYS A 331 18.08 -30.60 3.77
C LYS A 331 17.99 -29.40 2.82
N ALA A 332 17.70 -28.23 3.34
CA ALA A 332 17.70 -26.95 2.64
C ALA A 332 18.37 -25.88 3.52
N ASP A 333 18.78 -24.77 2.90
CA ASP A 333 19.49 -23.68 3.59
C ASP A 333 18.58 -22.46 3.82
N ILE A 334 17.57 -22.28 2.97
CA ILE A 334 16.48 -21.29 3.08
C ILE A 334 15.19 -21.97 2.57
N VAL A 335 14.03 -21.61 3.12
CA VAL A 335 12.72 -21.96 2.54
C VAL A 335 12.03 -20.69 2.04
N VAL A 336 11.56 -20.70 0.79
CA VAL A 336 10.86 -19.59 0.13
C VAL A 336 9.53 -20.05 -0.43
N GLY A 337 8.49 -19.28 -0.16
CA GLY A 337 7.13 -19.52 -0.64
C GLY A 337 6.11 -18.75 0.18
N ASP A 338 4.86 -19.17 0.05
CA ASP A 338 3.68 -18.72 0.78
C ASP A 338 3.62 -19.34 2.19
N VAL A 339 4.68 -19.16 2.99
CA VAL A 339 4.81 -19.72 4.34
C VAL A 339 4.38 -18.71 5.40
N THR A 340 3.22 -18.93 6.03
CA THR A 340 2.75 -18.12 7.15
C THR A 340 3.69 -18.21 8.36
N ILE A 341 4.00 -17.04 8.93
CA ILE A 341 4.69 -16.91 10.21
C ILE A 341 3.73 -17.33 11.33
N THR A 342 4.11 -18.36 12.11
CA THR A 342 3.32 -18.83 13.27
C THR A 342 4.23 -19.14 14.46
N ALA A 343 3.72 -18.97 15.68
CA ALA A 343 4.48 -19.19 16.91
C ALA A 343 5.02 -20.63 17.06
N SER A 344 4.32 -21.64 16.52
CA SER A 344 4.79 -23.03 16.51
C SER A 344 5.96 -23.26 15.54
N ARG A 345 6.01 -22.53 14.43
CA ARG A 345 7.14 -22.59 13.48
C ARG A 345 8.33 -21.82 14.03
N MET A 346 8.11 -20.59 14.52
CA MET A 346 9.15 -19.72 15.10
C MET A 346 9.92 -20.35 16.28
N ALA A 347 9.36 -21.38 16.94
CA ALA A 347 10.06 -22.13 17.97
C ALA A 347 11.28 -22.93 17.46
N ASN A 348 11.33 -23.24 16.16
CA ASN A 348 12.35 -24.12 15.55
C ASN A 348 13.16 -23.46 14.41
N VAL A 349 12.69 -22.33 13.88
CA VAL A 349 13.26 -21.62 12.72
C VAL A 349 13.08 -20.11 12.87
N ASP A 350 13.94 -19.33 12.23
CA ASP A 350 13.77 -17.88 12.11
C ASP A 350 12.97 -17.51 10.86
N PHE A 351 12.29 -16.36 10.89
CA PHE A 351 11.59 -15.79 9.73
C PHE A 351 12.10 -14.38 9.43
N SER A 352 12.01 -13.97 8.17
CA SER A 352 12.08 -12.55 7.81
C SER A 352 10.87 -11.79 8.37
N MET A 353 10.95 -10.45 8.34
CA MET A 353 9.74 -9.63 8.37
C MET A 353 8.72 -10.12 7.33
N PRO A 354 7.40 -10.01 7.62
CA PRO A 354 6.35 -10.39 6.68
C PRO A 354 6.38 -9.50 5.43
N PHE A 355 6.11 -10.09 4.27
CA PHE A 355 5.98 -9.37 2.99
C PHE A 355 4.55 -9.34 2.44
N THR A 356 3.56 -9.86 3.18
CA THR A 356 2.12 -9.80 2.81
C THR A 356 1.27 -9.31 3.97
N ASP A 357 -0.01 -9.04 3.70
CA ASP A 357 -1.01 -8.83 4.75
C ASP A 357 -1.01 -9.97 5.78
N SER A 358 -1.25 -9.58 7.02
CA SER A 358 -1.30 -10.43 8.20
C SER A 358 -2.73 -10.84 8.55
N GLY A 359 -2.99 -12.14 8.71
CA GLY A 359 -4.25 -12.66 9.26
C GLY A 359 -5.06 -13.54 8.29
N TRP A 360 -6.08 -14.19 8.85
CA TRP A 360 -7.02 -15.04 8.12
C TRP A 360 -8.48 -14.72 8.47
N SER A 361 -9.39 -15.01 7.55
CA SER A 361 -10.80 -14.62 7.63
C SER A 361 -11.68 -15.66 6.90
N MET A 362 -12.96 -15.38 6.69
CA MET A 362 -13.82 -16.18 5.81
C MET A 362 -14.38 -15.37 4.64
N VAL A 363 -14.54 -16.04 3.50
CA VAL A 363 -15.36 -15.57 2.38
C VAL A 363 -16.66 -16.37 2.33
N VAL A 364 -17.75 -15.66 2.06
CA VAL A 364 -19.12 -16.19 1.98
C VAL A 364 -19.79 -15.73 0.68
N SER A 365 -20.76 -16.50 0.21
CA SER A 365 -21.61 -16.08 -0.92
C SER A 365 -22.53 -14.93 -0.52
N VAL A 366 -22.70 -13.97 -1.42
CA VAL A 366 -23.52 -12.77 -1.26
C VAL A 366 -24.80 -12.91 -2.05
N ARG A 367 -25.93 -12.71 -1.39
CA ARG A 367 -27.23 -12.62 -2.06
C ARG A 367 -27.45 -11.17 -2.46
N ARG A 368 -27.61 -10.95 -3.76
CA ARG A 368 -28.18 -9.70 -4.28
C ARG A 368 -29.65 -9.66 -3.86
N GLU A 369 -29.98 -8.79 -2.91
CA GLU A 369 -31.37 -8.37 -2.70
C GLU A 369 -31.79 -7.55 -3.92
N THR A 370 -32.25 -8.22 -4.97
CA THR A 370 -32.97 -7.56 -6.05
C THR A 370 -34.34 -7.16 -5.53
N SER A 371 -34.41 -6.06 -4.78
CA SER A 371 -35.63 -5.41 -4.31
C SER A 371 -36.41 -4.75 -5.47
N THR A 372 -36.54 -5.46 -6.59
CA THR A 372 -37.49 -5.22 -7.69
C THR A 372 -38.94 -5.52 -7.25
N SER A 373 -39.26 -5.17 -6.00
CA SER A 373 -40.61 -5.11 -5.50
C SER A 373 -41.35 -4.03 -6.28
N MET A 374 -42.49 -4.41 -6.83
CA MET A 374 -43.45 -3.53 -7.50
C MET A 374 -43.96 -2.38 -6.60
N TRP A 375 -43.67 -2.48 -5.30
CA TRP A 375 -44.10 -1.59 -4.22
C TRP A 375 -42.95 -0.83 -3.55
N ILE A 376 -41.78 -0.72 -4.20
CA ILE A 376 -40.60 -0.03 -3.63
C ILE A 376 -40.92 1.41 -3.18
N PHE A 377 -41.88 2.09 -3.84
CA PHE A 377 -42.35 3.43 -3.50
C PHE A 377 -43.05 3.54 -2.12
N LEU A 378 -43.45 2.43 -1.49
CA LEU A 378 -44.01 2.43 -0.13
C LEU A 378 -42.94 2.28 0.96
N GLN A 379 -41.75 1.78 0.64
CA GLN A 379 -40.69 1.50 1.61
C GLN A 379 -39.98 2.72 2.24
N PRO A 380 -39.88 3.91 1.62
CA PRO A 380 -39.16 5.06 2.20
C PRO A 380 -39.76 5.60 3.50
N LEU A 381 -41.04 5.35 3.77
CA LEU A 381 -41.73 5.78 4.99
C LEU A 381 -42.33 4.56 5.70
N THR A 382 -42.29 4.55 7.04
CA THR A 382 -42.89 3.46 7.81
C THR A 382 -44.41 3.46 7.68
N THR A 383 -45.04 2.30 7.86
CA THR A 383 -46.51 2.15 7.87
C THR A 383 -47.17 3.03 8.93
N SER A 384 -46.52 3.23 10.08
CA SER A 384 -46.97 4.16 11.12
C SER A 384 -46.95 5.61 10.66
N LEU A 385 -45.91 6.03 9.93
CA LEU A 385 -45.82 7.40 9.41
C LEU A 385 -46.84 7.63 8.28
N TRP A 386 -47.01 6.67 7.36
CA TRP A 386 -48.05 6.73 6.32
C TRP A 386 -49.46 6.93 6.92
N LEU A 387 -49.82 6.16 7.96
CA LEU A 387 -51.10 6.29 8.64
C LEU A 387 -51.23 7.62 9.40
N ALA A 388 -50.17 8.07 10.07
CA ALA A 388 -50.16 9.36 10.76
C ALA A 388 -50.33 10.53 9.77
N SER A 389 -49.59 10.55 8.66
CA SER A 389 -49.71 11.56 7.61
C SER A 389 -51.12 11.60 7.02
N LEU A 390 -51.75 10.44 6.77
CA LEU A 390 -53.13 10.37 6.29
C LEU A 390 -54.15 10.90 7.33
N ALA A 391 -53.95 10.58 8.61
CA ALA A 391 -54.82 11.05 9.69
C ALA A 391 -54.71 12.58 9.88
N PHE A 392 -53.49 13.12 9.92
CA PHE A 392 -53.26 14.57 10.03
C PHE A 392 -53.72 15.33 8.77
N PHE A 393 -53.61 14.74 7.58
CA PHE A 393 -54.17 15.29 6.33
C PHE A 393 -55.70 15.43 6.40
N CYS A 394 -56.40 14.41 6.89
CA CYS A 394 -57.86 14.49 7.08
C CYS A 394 -58.23 15.53 8.14
N PHE A 395 -57.43 15.61 9.22
CA PHE A 395 -57.63 16.58 10.30
C PHE A 395 -57.42 18.03 9.84
N THR A 396 -56.35 18.34 9.10
CA THR A 396 -56.12 19.71 8.60
C THR A 396 -57.15 20.12 7.56
N GLY A 397 -57.57 19.22 6.68
CA GLY A 397 -58.70 19.44 5.77
C GLY A 397 -60.00 19.78 6.51
N PHE A 398 -60.30 19.04 7.60
CA PHE A 398 -61.46 19.32 8.46
C PHE A 398 -61.34 20.65 9.21
N VAL A 399 -60.16 21.00 9.74
CA VAL A 399 -59.93 22.28 10.44
C VAL A 399 -60.10 23.47 9.50
N VAL A 400 -59.54 23.41 8.28
CA VAL A 400 -59.72 24.47 7.27
C VAL A 400 -61.20 24.58 6.88
N TRP A 401 -61.88 23.46 6.63
CA TRP A 401 -63.32 23.45 6.36
C TRP A 401 -64.11 24.08 7.51
N ALA A 402 -63.85 23.72 8.77
CA ALA A 402 -64.59 24.26 9.92
C ALA A 402 -64.43 25.79 10.09
N ILE A 403 -63.26 26.33 9.73
CA ILE A 403 -62.97 27.77 9.75
C ILE A 403 -63.66 28.49 8.57
N GLU A 404 -63.51 27.97 7.34
CA GLU A 404 -64.01 28.61 6.12
C GLU A 404 -65.53 28.43 5.90
N HIS A 405 -66.14 27.35 6.40
CA HIS A 405 -67.55 26.99 6.17
C HIS A 405 -68.55 28.10 6.51
N ARG A 406 -68.24 28.93 7.52
CA ARG A 406 -69.08 30.07 7.89
C ARG A 406 -68.91 31.29 6.98
N ILE A 407 -67.73 31.46 6.38
CA ILE A 407 -67.28 32.70 5.74
C ILE A 407 -67.37 32.55 4.21
N ASN A 408 -66.65 31.58 3.64
CA ASN A 408 -66.45 31.45 2.20
C ASN A 408 -67.60 30.64 1.52
N PRO A 409 -68.24 31.18 0.46
CA PRO A 409 -69.26 30.46 -0.30
C PRO A 409 -68.74 29.24 -1.08
N GLU A 410 -67.45 29.18 -1.46
CA GLU A 410 -66.85 28.04 -2.18
C GLU A 410 -66.87 26.74 -1.32
N PHE A 411 -66.93 26.87 0.01
CA PHE A 411 -67.03 25.73 0.95
C PHE A 411 -68.48 25.37 1.35
N ARG A 412 -69.48 25.93 0.67
CA ARG A 412 -70.91 25.62 0.86
C ARG A 412 -71.46 24.77 -0.30
N GLY A 413 -72.20 23.71 0.03
CA GLY A 413 -72.76 22.78 -0.95
C GLY A 413 -73.56 21.66 -0.28
N THR A 414 -73.95 20.63 -1.02
CA THR A 414 -74.58 19.44 -0.42
C THR A 414 -73.56 18.66 0.43
N PRO A 415 -73.98 17.89 1.46
CA PRO A 415 -73.04 17.22 2.37
C PRO A 415 -72.01 16.31 1.67
N TRP A 416 -72.41 15.66 0.58
CA TRP A 416 -71.51 14.82 -0.23
C TRP A 416 -70.49 15.63 -1.05
N GLN A 417 -70.88 16.80 -1.57
CA GLN A 417 -69.94 17.71 -2.23
C GLN A 417 -68.95 18.31 -1.23
N GLN A 418 -69.40 18.65 -0.02
CA GLN A 418 -68.54 19.17 1.05
C GLN A 418 -67.51 18.14 1.52
N PHE A 419 -67.92 16.87 1.68
CA PHE A 419 -66.98 15.79 1.99
C PHE A 419 -65.93 15.64 0.89
N GLY A 420 -66.34 15.63 -0.39
CA GLY A 420 -65.42 15.60 -1.52
C GLY A 420 -64.45 16.80 -1.56
N LEU A 421 -64.94 18.00 -1.23
CA LEU A 421 -64.14 19.23 -1.22
C LEU A 421 -63.07 19.22 -0.11
N ILE A 422 -63.35 18.65 1.07
CA ILE A 422 -62.36 18.49 2.16
C ILE A 422 -61.15 17.68 1.68
N PHE A 423 -61.40 16.52 1.07
CA PHE A 423 -60.32 15.67 0.53
C PHE A 423 -59.63 16.29 -0.67
N TYR A 424 -60.38 16.92 -1.58
CA TYR A 424 -59.82 17.57 -2.77
C TYR A 424 -58.94 18.76 -2.42
N PHE A 425 -59.38 19.65 -1.51
CA PHE A 425 -58.59 20.80 -1.05
C PHE A 425 -57.31 20.34 -0.34
N ALA A 426 -57.42 19.41 0.62
CA ALA A 426 -56.25 18.87 1.30
C ALA A 426 -55.26 18.23 0.29
N PHE A 427 -55.76 17.47 -0.70
CA PHE A 427 -54.91 16.88 -1.74
C PHE A 427 -54.27 17.93 -2.65
N SER A 428 -55.00 19.00 -2.98
CA SER A 428 -54.47 20.09 -3.80
C SER A 428 -53.31 20.84 -3.09
N THR A 429 -53.32 20.91 -1.76
CA THR A 429 -52.16 21.42 -0.99
C THR A 429 -50.93 20.49 -1.00
N LEU A 430 -51.09 19.18 -1.16
CA LEU A 430 -49.96 18.24 -1.27
C LEU A 430 -49.20 18.39 -2.60
N VAL A 431 -49.91 18.73 -3.68
CA VAL A 431 -49.37 18.80 -5.05
C VAL A 431 -49.15 20.27 -5.49
N PHE A 432 -49.09 21.20 -4.53
CA PHE A 432 -48.91 22.64 -4.76
C PHE A 432 -49.91 23.28 -5.76
N SER A 433 -51.10 22.68 -5.91
CA SER A 433 -52.15 23.10 -6.83
C SER A 433 -53.22 23.91 -6.08
N HIS A 434 -52.90 25.14 -5.67
CA HIS A 434 -53.83 26.02 -4.95
C HIS A 434 -54.91 26.57 -5.89
N LYS A 435 -56.16 26.08 -5.76
CA LYS A 435 -57.27 26.45 -6.64
C LYS A 435 -58.35 27.31 -5.97
N GLU A 436 -58.69 27.00 -4.71
CA GLU A 436 -59.70 27.73 -3.92
C GLU A 436 -59.08 28.91 -3.17
N LYS A 437 -59.81 30.03 -3.03
CA LYS A 437 -59.30 31.23 -2.34
C LYS A 437 -59.67 31.22 -0.86
N LEU A 438 -58.68 31.20 0.03
CA LEU A 438 -58.91 31.31 1.48
C LEU A 438 -59.23 32.75 1.88
N GLU A 439 -60.36 32.98 2.53
CA GLU A 439 -60.78 34.31 2.99
C GLU A 439 -60.34 34.59 4.44
N SER A 440 -60.28 33.57 5.29
CA SER A 440 -59.88 33.71 6.69
C SER A 440 -58.36 33.82 6.86
N ASN A 441 -57.90 34.77 7.69
CA ASN A 441 -56.49 34.83 8.07
C ASN A 441 -56.06 33.65 8.97
N LEU A 442 -57.00 33.01 9.68
CA LEU A 442 -56.71 31.84 10.51
C LEU A 442 -56.49 30.58 9.67
N SER A 443 -57.29 30.37 8.61
CA SER A 443 -57.11 29.24 7.69
C SER A 443 -55.79 29.36 6.93
N ARG A 444 -55.44 30.57 6.47
CA ARG A 444 -54.14 30.86 5.83
C ARG A 444 -52.97 30.47 6.73
N PHE A 445 -53.01 30.81 8.03
CA PHE A 445 -51.95 30.43 8.97
C PHE A 445 -51.84 28.90 9.17
N VAL A 446 -52.97 28.21 9.33
CA VAL A 446 -53.00 26.74 9.41
C VAL A 446 -52.45 26.09 8.14
N VAL A 447 -52.78 26.63 6.96
CA VAL A 447 -52.29 26.14 5.67
C VAL A 447 -50.81 26.42 5.46
N ILE A 448 -50.26 27.55 5.92
CA ILE A 448 -48.82 27.83 5.88
C ILE A 448 -48.03 26.79 6.69
N ILE A 449 -48.47 26.49 7.93
CA ILE A 449 -47.85 25.45 8.76
C ILE A 449 -47.97 24.07 8.11
N TRP A 450 -49.14 23.75 7.56
CA TRP A 450 -49.37 22.48 6.87
C TRP A 450 -48.47 22.31 5.64
N VAL A 451 -48.36 23.32 4.78
CA VAL A 451 -47.48 23.31 3.60
C VAL A 451 -46.01 23.15 4.00
N PHE A 452 -45.57 23.75 5.11
CA PHE A 452 -44.22 23.53 5.65
C PHE A 452 -43.97 22.07 6.07
N VAL A 453 -44.91 21.45 6.80
CA VAL A 453 -44.83 20.02 7.17
C VAL A 453 -44.81 19.13 5.93
N VAL A 454 -45.67 19.41 4.95
CA VAL A 454 -45.74 18.68 3.68
C VAL A 454 -44.45 18.82 2.86
N LEU A 455 -43.83 19.99 2.84
CA LEU A 455 -42.55 20.23 2.15
C LEU A 455 -41.43 19.39 2.78
N ILE A 456 -41.38 19.30 4.11
CA ILE A 456 -40.40 18.44 4.81
C ILE A 456 -40.66 16.96 4.51
N LEU A 457 -41.92 16.51 4.56
CA LEU A 457 -42.28 15.11 4.29
C LEU A 457 -41.98 14.71 2.83
N THR A 458 -42.30 15.55 1.86
CA THR A 458 -42.00 15.28 0.44
C THR A 458 -40.50 15.28 0.16
N SER A 459 -39.74 16.23 0.73
CA SER A 459 -38.27 16.29 0.59
C SER A 459 -37.57 15.10 1.26
N SER A 460 -38.04 14.67 2.42
CA SER A 460 -37.53 13.48 3.12
C SER A 460 -37.86 12.18 2.37
N TYR A 461 -39.06 12.09 1.81
CA TYR A 461 -39.46 10.97 0.94
C TYR A 461 -38.59 10.87 -0.32
N THR A 462 -38.37 11.97 -1.05
CA THR A 462 -37.55 11.95 -2.27
C THR A 462 -36.09 11.64 -1.97
N ALA A 463 -35.51 12.21 -0.90
CA ALA A 463 -34.16 11.88 -0.47
C ALA A 463 -34.01 10.39 -0.09
N SER A 464 -34.94 9.85 0.70
CA SER A 464 -34.92 8.46 1.15
C SER A 464 -35.13 7.46 0.00
N LEU A 465 -36.05 7.75 -0.91
CA LEU A 465 -36.27 6.95 -2.13
C LEU A 465 -35.04 6.98 -3.05
N THR A 466 -34.41 8.14 -3.22
CA THR A 466 -33.20 8.28 -4.05
C THR A 466 -32.04 7.46 -3.46
N SER A 467 -31.81 7.55 -2.15
CA SER A 467 -30.80 6.76 -1.44
C SER A 467 -31.03 5.25 -1.58
N MET A 468 -32.28 4.79 -1.49
CA MET A 468 -32.62 3.38 -1.74
C MET A 468 -32.43 2.92 -3.19
N LEU A 469 -32.52 3.82 -4.17
CA LEU A 469 -32.32 3.50 -5.58
C LEU A 469 -30.84 3.55 -6.00
N THR A 470 -29.98 4.29 -5.27
CA THR A 470 -28.54 4.36 -5.54
C THR A 470 -27.72 3.29 -4.80
N VAL A 471 -28.13 2.88 -3.59
CA VAL A 471 -27.39 1.88 -2.80
C VAL A 471 -27.86 0.45 -3.08
N GLN A 472 -27.08 -0.32 -3.83
CA GLN A 472 -27.28 -1.77 -3.94
C GLN A 472 -26.95 -2.45 -2.61
N LYS A 473 -27.96 -2.98 -1.91
CA LYS A 473 -27.76 -3.77 -0.69
C LYS A 473 -27.31 -5.20 -1.03
N LEU A 474 -26.02 -5.45 -0.86
CA LEU A 474 -25.45 -6.78 -0.84
C LEU A 474 -25.61 -7.37 0.57
N GLN A 475 -26.40 -8.44 0.71
CA GLN A 475 -26.51 -9.17 1.98
C GLN A 475 -25.65 -10.43 1.93
N PRO A 476 -24.65 -10.60 2.80
CA PRO A 476 -23.89 -11.84 2.89
C PRO A 476 -24.80 -12.97 3.42
N THR A 477 -24.59 -14.20 2.95
CA THR A 477 -25.42 -15.36 3.35
C THR A 477 -25.23 -15.75 4.82
N VAL A 478 -24.09 -15.37 5.41
CA VAL A 478 -23.72 -15.61 6.81
C VAL A 478 -23.02 -14.35 7.32
N THR A 479 -23.33 -13.92 8.54
CA THR A 479 -22.82 -12.65 9.10
C THR A 479 -21.75 -12.82 10.18
N ASP A 480 -21.78 -13.91 10.94
CA ASP A 480 -20.89 -14.16 12.07
C ASP A 480 -20.44 -15.63 12.12
N VAL A 481 -19.21 -15.87 12.55
CA VAL A 481 -18.65 -17.21 12.78
C VAL A 481 -19.47 -17.99 13.81
N ARG A 482 -20.08 -17.31 14.79
CA ARG A 482 -20.98 -17.92 15.79
C ARG A 482 -22.26 -18.49 15.17
N GLU A 483 -22.69 -17.96 14.03
CA GLU A 483 -23.84 -18.45 13.27
C GLU A 483 -23.50 -19.81 12.61
N LEU A 484 -22.30 -19.95 12.05
CA LEU A 484 -21.78 -21.21 11.51
C LEU A 484 -21.64 -22.28 12.59
N GLN A 485 -21.15 -21.92 13.77
CA GLN A 485 -21.03 -22.83 14.91
C GLN A 485 -22.39 -23.37 15.38
N ARG A 486 -23.39 -22.48 15.51
CA ARG A 486 -24.74 -22.84 15.96
C ARG A 486 -25.53 -23.64 14.91
N SER A 487 -25.41 -23.26 13.63
CA SER A 487 -26.05 -23.98 12.53
C SER A 487 -25.37 -25.32 12.24
N GLY A 488 -24.09 -25.46 12.57
CA GLY A 488 -23.30 -26.64 12.26
C GLY A 488 -23.25 -26.92 10.76
N ALA A 489 -23.13 -25.87 9.95
CA ALA A 489 -23.01 -25.97 8.50
C ALA A 489 -21.61 -26.49 8.08
N TYR A 490 -21.51 -27.02 6.86
CA TYR A 490 -20.22 -27.38 6.27
C TYR A 490 -19.40 -26.12 5.95
N ILE A 491 -18.10 -26.15 6.27
CA ILE A 491 -17.15 -25.06 6.00
C ILE A 491 -15.95 -25.57 5.20
N GLY A 492 -15.37 -24.72 4.35
CA GLY A 492 -14.15 -25.01 3.61
C GLY A 492 -12.90 -24.42 4.28
N TYR A 493 -11.74 -25.01 4.02
CA TYR A 493 -10.41 -24.47 4.36
C TYR A 493 -9.37 -24.95 3.33
N GLN A 494 -8.25 -24.22 3.22
CA GLN A 494 -7.17 -24.54 2.28
C GLN A 494 -6.40 -25.82 2.67
N ASP A 495 -6.03 -26.61 1.68
CA ASP A 495 -5.12 -27.76 1.86
C ASP A 495 -3.76 -27.35 2.44
N GLY A 496 -3.19 -28.20 3.30
CA GLY A 496 -1.91 -27.94 3.98
C GLY A 496 -1.90 -26.80 5.00
N SER A 497 -3.01 -26.07 5.20
CA SER A 497 -3.06 -24.87 6.04
C SER A 497 -3.24 -25.15 7.53
N PHE A 498 -2.57 -24.34 8.37
CA PHE A 498 -2.69 -24.33 9.83
C PHE A 498 -4.08 -23.89 10.32
N ILE A 499 -4.93 -23.38 9.41
CA ILE A 499 -6.30 -22.96 9.71
C ILE A 499 -7.15 -24.14 10.21
N LYS A 500 -6.90 -25.37 9.77
CA LYS A 500 -7.61 -26.57 10.26
C LYS A 500 -7.54 -26.73 11.79
N ASP A 501 -6.33 -26.73 12.35
CA ASP A 501 -6.12 -26.82 13.80
C ASP A 501 -6.58 -25.56 14.56
N SER A 502 -6.68 -24.42 13.86
CA SER A 502 -7.23 -23.18 14.40
C SER A 502 -8.76 -23.25 14.52
N LEU A 503 -9.46 -23.73 13.49
CA LEU A 503 -10.90 -23.98 13.49
C LEU A 503 -11.29 -25.04 14.53
N ARG A 504 -10.50 -26.12 14.68
CA ARG A 504 -10.71 -27.12 15.74
C ARG A 504 -10.64 -26.50 17.14
N ARG A 505 -9.64 -25.63 17.40
CA ARG A 505 -9.51 -24.90 18.68
C ARG A 505 -10.65 -23.91 18.93
N ILE A 506 -11.23 -23.33 17.87
CA ILE A 506 -12.36 -22.40 17.95
C ILE A 506 -13.70 -23.15 18.17
N GLY A 507 -13.73 -24.48 18.03
CA GLY A 507 -14.89 -25.32 18.37
C GLY A 507 -15.70 -25.81 17.17
N PHE A 508 -15.12 -25.82 15.97
CA PHE A 508 -15.73 -26.45 14.80
C PHE A 508 -15.49 -27.98 14.78
N ASP A 509 -16.49 -28.71 14.30
CA ASP A 509 -16.45 -30.18 14.11
C ASP A 509 -15.67 -30.55 12.85
N GLU A 510 -14.62 -31.36 13.00
CA GLU A 510 -13.74 -31.81 11.91
C GLU A 510 -14.51 -32.60 10.83
N ALA A 511 -15.56 -33.33 11.18
CA ALA A 511 -16.41 -34.06 10.23
C ALA A 511 -17.20 -33.13 9.27
N LYS A 512 -17.24 -31.82 9.57
CA LYS A 512 -17.94 -30.79 8.78
C LYS A 512 -16.98 -29.82 8.09
N MET A 513 -15.67 -30.00 8.25
CA MET A 513 -14.66 -29.25 7.54
C MET A 513 -14.33 -29.94 6.22
N ARG A 514 -14.24 -29.17 5.13
CA ARG A 514 -13.86 -29.66 3.81
C ARG A 514 -12.54 -29.04 3.38
N ASN A 515 -11.62 -29.91 2.99
CA ASN A 515 -10.39 -29.51 2.35
C ASN A 515 -10.68 -29.06 0.91
N LEU A 516 -10.08 -27.95 0.49
CA LEU A 516 -10.20 -27.35 -0.84
C LEU A 516 -8.81 -26.87 -1.28
N SER A 517 -8.39 -27.16 -2.51
CA SER A 517 -7.01 -26.94 -2.96
C SER A 517 -6.88 -25.85 -4.04
N THR A 518 -7.98 -25.45 -4.70
CA THR A 518 -7.97 -24.51 -5.83
C THR A 518 -8.98 -23.36 -5.69
N VAL A 519 -8.72 -22.25 -6.38
CA VAL A 519 -9.59 -21.06 -6.41
C VAL A 519 -10.96 -21.40 -7.02
N GLU A 520 -10.97 -22.32 -7.98
CA GLU A 520 -12.15 -22.82 -8.68
C GLU A 520 -12.99 -23.72 -7.76
N GLU A 521 -12.36 -24.57 -6.94
CA GLU A 521 -13.05 -25.35 -5.91
C GLU A 521 -13.70 -24.47 -4.84
N TYR A 522 -13.11 -23.32 -4.48
CA TYR A 522 -13.72 -22.38 -3.55
C TYR A 522 -15.03 -21.84 -4.12
N ALA A 523 -15.02 -21.43 -5.39
CA ALA A 523 -16.20 -20.92 -6.09
C ALA A 523 -17.29 -22.00 -6.25
N ASP A 524 -16.92 -23.23 -6.64
CA ASP A 524 -17.86 -24.35 -6.78
C ASP A 524 -18.44 -24.80 -5.41
N ALA A 525 -17.63 -24.83 -4.35
CA ALA A 525 -18.09 -25.17 -3.01
C ALA A 525 -19.04 -24.11 -2.43
N LEU A 526 -18.74 -22.81 -2.59
CA LEU A 526 -19.57 -21.72 -2.10
C LEU A 526 -20.86 -21.54 -2.92
N SER A 527 -20.79 -21.70 -4.25
CA SER A 527 -21.98 -21.55 -5.11
C SER A 527 -23.01 -22.68 -4.94
N ARG A 528 -22.57 -23.92 -4.69
CA ARG A 528 -23.48 -25.03 -4.32
C ARG A 528 -24.15 -24.80 -2.97
N GLY A 529 -23.45 -24.17 -2.02
CA GLY A 529 -23.93 -23.87 -0.68
C GLY A 529 -24.12 -25.12 0.21
N PRO A 530 -24.35 -24.95 1.51
CA PRO A 530 -24.34 -26.07 2.48
C PRO A 530 -25.48 -27.07 2.27
N ALA A 531 -26.58 -26.67 1.63
CA ALA A 531 -27.74 -27.52 1.39
C ALA A 531 -27.54 -28.53 0.24
N ASN A 532 -26.80 -28.16 -0.82
CA ASN A 532 -26.56 -29.01 -1.99
C ASN A 532 -25.20 -29.72 -1.92
N GLY A 533 -24.69 -29.94 -0.71
CA GLY A 533 -23.38 -30.56 -0.50
C GLY A 533 -22.20 -29.69 -0.94
N GLY A 534 -22.31 -28.36 -0.86
CA GLY A 534 -21.20 -27.40 -0.86
C GLY A 534 -20.83 -26.96 0.56
N VAL A 535 -20.39 -25.72 0.73
CA VAL A 535 -20.03 -25.09 2.02
C VAL A 535 -20.75 -23.76 2.22
N ALA A 536 -20.91 -23.32 3.47
CA ALA A 536 -21.49 -22.02 3.83
C ALA A 536 -20.48 -20.86 3.81
N ALA A 537 -19.21 -21.18 4.11
CA ALA A 537 -18.09 -20.26 4.18
C ALA A 537 -16.80 -21.02 3.86
N VAL A 538 -15.79 -20.33 3.31
CA VAL A 538 -14.42 -20.84 3.19
C VAL A 538 -13.52 -19.96 4.04
N PHE A 539 -12.75 -20.56 4.95
CA PHE A 539 -11.76 -19.89 5.78
C PHE A 539 -10.38 -19.99 5.15
N ASP A 540 -9.73 -18.86 4.95
CA ASP A 540 -8.38 -18.82 4.38
C ASP A 540 -7.62 -17.54 4.79
N GLU A 541 -6.32 -17.53 4.50
CA GLU A 541 -5.43 -16.39 4.74
C GLU A 541 -5.78 -15.22 3.80
N ILE A 542 -5.64 -13.99 4.29
CA ILE A 542 -6.06 -12.79 3.55
C ILE A 542 -5.47 -12.69 2.13
N PRO A 543 -4.19 -13.03 1.86
CA PRO A 543 -3.65 -13.02 0.51
C PRO A 543 -4.41 -13.94 -0.46
N TYR A 544 -4.74 -15.17 -0.06
CA TYR A 544 -5.52 -16.09 -0.90
C TYR A 544 -6.97 -15.61 -1.09
N LEU A 545 -7.59 -15.06 -0.05
CA LEU A 545 -8.94 -14.49 -0.15
C LEU A 545 -8.97 -13.24 -1.05
N LYS A 546 -7.93 -12.40 -1.05
CA LYS A 546 -7.78 -11.26 -1.98
C LYS A 546 -7.71 -11.74 -3.43
N LEU A 547 -6.89 -12.74 -3.74
CA LEU A 547 -6.81 -13.36 -5.08
C LEU A 547 -8.14 -14.02 -5.50
N PHE A 548 -8.82 -14.72 -4.58
CA PHE A 548 -10.14 -15.28 -4.86
C PHE A 548 -11.15 -14.18 -5.21
N LEU A 549 -11.20 -13.09 -4.43
CA LEU A 549 -12.11 -11.97 -4.66
C LEU A 549 -11.76 -11.13 -5.90
N SER A 550 -10.49 -11.07 -6.33
CA SER A 550 -10.14 -10.39 -7.60
C SER A 550 -10.55 -11.21 -8.83
N ARG A 551 -10.53 -12.55 -8.75
CA ARG A 551 -11.08 -13.44 -9.80
C ARG A 551 -12.61 -13.52 -9.77
N TYR A 552 -13.22 -13.50 -8.58
CA TYR A 552 -14.65 -13.70 -8.36
C TYR A 552 -15.28 -12.55 -7.55
N CYS A 553 -15.21 -11.32 -8.08
CA CYS A 553 -15.83 -10.14 -7.44
C CYS A 553 -17.35 -10.25 -7.28
N ASP A 554 -18.01 -10.93 -8.23
CA ASP A 554 -19.47 -10.95 -8.34
C ASP A 554 -20.10 -12.07 -7.50
N GLY A 555 -20.66 -11.69 -6.35
CA GLY A 555 -21.45 -12.60 -5.52
C GLY A 555 -20.69 -13.26 -4.37
N TYR A 556 -19.51 -12.76 -4.01
CA TYR A 556 -18.77 -13.18 -2.81
C TYR A 556 -18.26 -11.96 -2.02
N SER A 557 -18.05 -12.13 -0.72
CA SER A 557 -17.46 -11.10 0.15
C SER A 557 -16.72 -11.72 1.32
N MET A 558 -15.64 -11.09 1.77
CA MET A 558 -15.01 -11.38 3.05
C MET A 558 -15.88 -10.84 4.19
N VAL A 559 -16.16 -11.67 5.21
CA VAL A 559 -17.08 -11.35 6.31
C VAL A 559 -16.57 -11.94 7.63
N GLY A 560 -16.87 -11.29 8.76
CA GLY A 560 -16.49 -11.77 10.09
C GLY A 560 -15.19 -11.15 10.61
N PRO A 561 -14.72 -11.59 11.79
CA PRO A 561 -13.50 -11.07 12.39
C PRO A 561 -12.25 -11.59 11.65
N VAL A 562 -11.30 -10.69 11.39
CA VAL A 562 -9.94 -11.10 10.98
C VAL A 562 -9.23 -11.67 12.20
N TYR A 563 -8.85 -12.94 12.13
CA TYR A 563 -8.03 -13.59 13.14
C TYR A 563 -6.58 -13.20 12.95
N LYS A 564 -5.96 -12.69 14.02
CA LYS A 564 -4.56 -12.24 14.00
C LYS A 564 -3.61 -13.44 13.88
N THR A 565 -2.97 -13.54 12.73
CA THR A 565 -1.71 -14.24 12.48
C THR A 565 -0.81 -13.28 11.72
N ASP A 566 0.49 -13.54 11.68
CA ASP A 566 1.41 -12.72 10.89
C ASP A 566 1.41 -13.19 9.42
N GLY A 567 2.01 -12.41 8.50
CA GLY A 567 1.97 -12.64 7.06
C GLY A 567 2.88 -13.79 6.57
N PHE A 568 3.08 -13.86 5.26
CA PHE A 568 4.10 -14.74 4.67
C PHE A 568 5.50 -14.16 4.92
N GLY A 569 6.45 -15.03 5.27
CA GLY A 569 7.85 -14.66 5.50
C GLY A 569 8.81 -15.73 4.97
N PHE A 570 10.00 -15.32 4.58
CA PHE A 570 11.07 -16.24 4.19
C PHE A 570 11.67 -16.91 5.42
N VAL A 571 11.97 -18.20 5.34
CA VAL A 571 12.32 -19.01 6.51
C VAL A 571 13.80 -19.36 6.49
N PHE A 572 14.46 -19.20 7.64
CA PHE A 572 15.89 -19.39 7.84
C PHE A 572 16.17 -20.34 9.00
N PRO A 573 17.33 -21.03 9.02
CA PRO A 573 17.80 -21.74 10.20
C PRO A 573 17.88 -20.79 11.40
N LEU A 574 17.55 -21.30 12.59
CA LEU A 574 17.57 -20.54 13.84
C LEU A 574 18.97 -19.94 14.10
N GLY A 575 19.04 -18.62 14.30
CA GLY A 575 20.28 -17.86 14.46
C GLY A 575 21.00 -17.49 13.14
N SER A 576 20.31 -17.57 12.00
CA SER A 576 20.92 -17.25 10.70
C SER A 576 21.34 -15.77 10.60
N PRO A 577 22.57 -15.46 10.12
CA PRO A 577 23.02 -14.08 9.94
C PRO A 577 22.29 -13.36 8.79
N LEU A 578 21.61 -14.08 7.89
CA LEU A 578 20.87 -13.50 6.77
C LEU A 578 19.53 -12.89 7.21
N THR A 579 18.88 -13.44 8.24
CA THR A 579 17.55 -13.02 8.70
C THR A 579 17.40 -11.50 8.92
N PRO A 580 18.30 -10.80 9.66
CA PRO A 580 18.15 -9.36 9.88
C PRO A 580 18.41 -8.51 8.62
N ASP A 581 19.29 -8.95 7.72
CA ASP A 581 19.59 -8.22 6.49
C ASP A 581 18.49 -8.40 5.44
N VAL A 582 18.00 -9.64 5.26
CA VAL A 582 16.83 -9.94 4.42
C VAL A 582 15.60 -9.21 4.94
N SER A 583 15.36 -9.18 6.25
CA SER A 583 14.25 -8.41 6.85
C SER A 583 14.32 -6.92 6.53
N ARG A 584 15.52 -6.33 6.52
CA ARG A 584 15.71 -4.92 6.14
C ARG A 584 15.46 -4.70 4.65
N ALA A 585 15.89 -5.63 3.80
CA ALA A 585 15.65 -5.60 2.36
C ALA A 585 14.16 -5.83 2.00
N VAL A 586 13.42 -6.67 2.74
CA VAL A 586 11.96 -6.81 2.64
C VAL A 586 11.28 -5.47 2.92
N LEU A 587 11.63 -4.79 4.00
CA LEU A 587 11.07 -3.47 4.32
C LEU A 587 11.41 -2.43 3.24
N THR A 588 12.66 -2.41 2.75
CA THR A 588 13.09 -1.52 1.66
C THR A 588 12.37 -1.82 0.33
N LEU A 589 11.96 -3.07 0.08
CA LEU A 589 11.12 -3.41 -1.05
C LEU A 589 9.67 -2.94 -0.83
N ALA A 590 9.09 -3.21 0.34
CA ALA A 590 7.72 -2.82 0.68
C ALA A 590 7.49 -1.29 0.68
N GLU A 591 8.50 -0.50 1.03
CA GLU A 591 8.49 0.97 0.92
C GLU A 591 8.65 1.50 -0.52
N SER A 592 8.91 0.62 -1.50
CA SER A 592 9.19 0.98 -2.89
C SER A 592 8.07 0.60 -3.86
N GLU A 593 7.88 1.42 -4.90
CA GLU A 593 6.89 1.22 -5.98
C GLU A 593 6.99 -0.16 -6.66
N GLU A 594 8.18 -0.77 -6.63
CA GLU A 594 8.43 -2.12 -7.17
C GLU A 594 7.55 -3.19 -6.52
N MET A 595 7.27 -3.10 -5.21
CA MET A 595 6.36 -4.04 -4.54
C MET A 595 4.94 -3.95 -5.09
N ALA A 596 4.43 -2.72 -5.28
CA ALA A 596 3.12 -2.48 -5.88
C ALA A 596 3.06 -2.97 -7.34
N GLN A 597 4.16 -2.89 -8.09
CA GLN A 597 4.26 -3.45 -9.44
C GLN A 597 4.22 -4.99 -9.43
N ILE A 598 4.91 -5.65 -8.51
CA ILE A 598 4.89 -7.11 -8.34
C ILE A 598 3.47 -7.57 -7.94
N GLU A 599 2.83 -6.92 -6.97
CA GLU A 599 1.44 -7.22 -6.58
C GLU A 599 0.46 -7.05 -7.76
N LYS A 600 0.55 -5.93 -8.48
CA LYS A 600 -0.29 -5.65 -9.65
C LYS A 600 -0.10 -6.69 -10.77
N LYS A 601 1.13 -7.18 -10.95
CA LYS A 601 1.47 -8.20 -11.95
C LYS A 601 0.81 -9.55 -11.65
N TRP A 602 0.78 -9.97 -10.39
CA TRP A 602 0.27 -11.29 -9.98
C TRP A 602 -1.21 -11.31 -9.61
N PHE A 603 -1.76 -10.22 -9.06
CA PHE A 603 -3.14 -10.16 -8.55
C PHE A 603 -4.08 -9.26 -9.37
N GLY A 604 -3.54 -8.48 -10.32
CA GLY A 604 -4.29 -7.52 -11.13
C GLY A 604 -4.40 -6.13 -10.49
N GLU A 605 -5.15 -5.22 -11.12
CA GLU A 605 -5.43 -3.91 -10.50
C GLU A 605 -6.46 -4.04 -9.36
N PRO A 606 -6.24 -3.39 -8.20
CA PRO A 606 -7.21 -3.38 -7.10
C PRO A 606 -8.60 -2.92 -7.54
N GLY A 607 -9.59 -3.81 -7.47
CA GLY A 607 -10.97 -3.55 -7.88
C GLY A 607 -11.27 -3.70 -9.38
N ALA A 608 -10.28 -4.03 -10.21
CA ALA A 608 -10.49 -4.32 -11.63
C ALA A 608 -10.99 -5.75 -11.84
N CYS A 609 -12.31 -5.95 -11.68
CA CYS A 609 -12.94 -7.24 -11.85
C CYS A 609 -12.95 -7.66 -13.34
N PRO A 610 -12.29 -8.78 -13.71
CA PRO A 610 -12.25 -9.27 -15.10
C PRO A 610 -13.64 -9.79 -15.49
N SER A 611 -14.44 -8.92 -16.09
CA SER A 611 -15.82 -9.22 -16.48
C SER A 611 -15.81 -10.23 -17.63
N GLN A 612 -16.13 -11.50 -17.33
CA GLN A 612 -16.44 -12.49 -18.35
C GLN A 612 -17.72 -12.09 -19.10
N GLY A 613 -17.54 -11.36 -20.21
CA GLY A 613 -18.54 -11.20 -21.26
C GLY A 613 -19.82 -10.44 -20.87
N GLY A 614 -19.74 -9.12 -20.72
CA GLY A 614 -20.92 -8.25 -20.85
C GLY A 614 -21.09 -7.19 -19.77
N SER A 615 -20.68 -5.96 -20.09
CA SER A 615 -21.24 -4.70 -19.58
C SER A 615 -21.57 -4.62 -18.07
N ALA A 616 -20.54 -4.53 -17.24
CA ALA A 616 -20.67 -4.10 -15.84
C ALA A 616 -19.70 -2.95 -15.50
N ALA A 617 -19.60 -1.95 -16.38
CA ALA A 617 -19.10 -0.65 -15.97
C ALA A 617 -20.06 -0.05 -14.94
N VAL A 618 -19.48 0.52 -13.88
CA VAL A 618 -20.11 1.23 -12.77
C VAL A 618 -21.50 1.81 -13.08
N GLY A 619 -22.54 1.19 -12.51
CA GLY A 619 -23.72 1.93 -12.05
C GLY A 619 -24.69 2.51 -13.09
N SER A 620 -24.86 1.95 -14.29
CA SER A 620 -26.05 2.26 -15.11
C SER A 620 -27.28 1.49 -14.61
N SER A 621 -27.74 1.81 -13.39
CA SER A 621 -28.97 1.26 -12.80
C SER A 621 -30.21 1.85 -13.47
N ASN A 622 -30.47 1.44 -14.71
CA ASN A 622 -31.66 1.80 -15.45
C ASN A 622 -32.91 1.44 -14.63
N LEU A 623 -33.74 2.45 -14.35
CA LEU A 623 -34.97 2.30 -13.58
C LEU A 623 -35.92 1.33 -14.29
N SER A 624 -36.08 0.14 -13.73
CA SER A 624 -36.89 -0.90 -14.35
C SER A 624 -38.39 -0.57 -14.28
N PHE A 625 -39.14 -0.89 -15.35
CA PHE A 625 -40.61 -0.82 -15.33
C PHE A 625 -41.20 -1.62 -14.16
N ARG A 626 -40.55 -2.74 -13.78
CA ARG A 626 -40.96 -3.59 -12.65
C ARG A 626 -40.94 -2.87 -11.31
N SER A 627 -40.00 -1.94 -11.10
CA SER A 627 -39.88 -1.16 -9.86
C SER A 627 -41.05 -0.18 -9.66
N PHE A 628 -41.62 0.35 -10.75
CA PHE A 628 -42.73 1.33 -10.70
C PHE A 628 -44.09 0.74 -11.13
N GLY A 629 -44.15 -0.55 -11.45
CA GLY A 629 -45.36 -1.21 -11.97
C GLY A 629 -46.59 -1.06 -11.07
N GLY A 630 -46.42 -0.91 -9.75
CA GLY A 630 -47.53 -0.74 -8.81
C GLY A 630 -48.23 0.61 -8.98
N LEU A 631 -47.50 1.67 -9.31
CA LEU A 631 -48.10 2.98 -9.60
C LEU A 631 -48.92 2.95 -10.89
N PHE A 632 -48.40 2.31 -11.95
CA PHE A 632 -49.14 2.13 -13.21
C PHE A 632 -50.36 1.21 -13.06
N LEU A 633 -50.28 0.19 -12.18
CA LEU A 633 -51.41 -0.67 -11.85
C LEU A 633 -52.52 0.11 -11.14
N ILE A 634 -52.17 0.92 -10.12
CA ILE A 634 -53.14 1.75 -9.38
C ILE A 634 -53.83 2.74 -10.33
N THR A 635 -53.07 3.48 -11.14
CA THR A 635 -53.66 4.48 -12.05
C THR A 635 -54.53 3.83 -13.12
N GLY A 636 -54.10 2.71 -13.70
CA GLY A 636 -54.88 1.94 -14.68
C GLY A 636 -56.20 1.41 -14.10
N VAL A 637 -56.17 0.80 -12.90
CA VAL A 637 -57.38 0.28 -12.24
C VAL A 637 -58.33 1.41 -11.84
N VAL A 638 -57.84 2.48 -11.22
CA VAL A 638 -58.69 3.59 -10.75
C VAL A 638 -59.30 4.35 -11.92
N SER A 639 -58.52 4.68 -12.96
CA SER A 639 -59.04 5.39 -14.15
C SER A 639 -60.04 4.53 -14.93
N GLY A 640 -59.74 3.23 -15.14
CA GLY A 640 -60.66 2.30 -15.79
C GLY A 640 -61.97 2.13 -15.01
N LEU A 641 -61.91 2.02 -13.69
CA LEU A 641 -63.09 1.87 -12.83
C LEU A 641 -63.94 3.16 -12.77
N MET A 642 -63.31 4.34 -12.70
CA MET A 642 -64.02 5.62 -12.76
C MET A 642 -64.67 5.86 -14.13
N LEU A 643 -63.99 5.51 -15.22
CA LEU A 643 -64.56 5.54 -16.56
C LEU A 643 -65.77 4.58 -16.68
N LEU A 644 -65.66 3.37 -16.13
CA LEU A 644 -66.77 2.40 -16.10
C LEU A 644 -67.98 2.92 -15.31
N ILE A 645 -67.76 3.50 -14.13
CA ILE A 645 -68.84 4.10 -13.31
C ILE A 645 -69.47 5.28 -14.05
N TYR A 646 -68.68 6.15 -14.66
CA TYR A 646 -69.19 7.27 -15.44
C TYR A 646 -70.04 6.79 -16.62
N LEU A 647 -69.53 5.84 -17.42
CA LEU A 647 -70.25 5.26 -18.55
C LEU A 647 -71.54 4.56 -18.12
N ALA A 648 -71.51 3.79 -17.03
CA ALA A 648 -72.69 3.14 -16.46
C ALA A 648 -73.73 4.16 -15.97
N THR A 649 -73.28 5.25 -15.33
CA THR A 649 -74.15 6.33 -14.83
C THR A 649 -74.77 7.12 -15.99
N PHE A 650 -74.00 7.42 -17.03
CA PHE A 650 -74.47 8.06 -18.26
C PHE A 650 -75.52 7.18 -18.97
N VAL A 651 -75.24 5.89 -19.17
CA VAL A 651 -76.19 4.92 -19.74
C VAL A 651 -77.43 4.74 -18.86
N TYR A 652 -77.34 4.90 -17.55
CA TYR A 652 -78.48 4.83 -16.64
C TYR A 652 -79.36 6.09 -16.70
N ARG A 653 -78.77 7.29 -16.69
CA ARG A 653 -79.49 8.57 -16.78
C ARG A 653 -80.17 8.74 -18.15
N GLU A 654 -79.41 8.54 -19.22
CA GLU A 654 -79.87 8.78 -20.60
C GLU A 654 -80.70 7.61 -21.17
N ARG A 655 -81.00 6.59 -20.36
CA ARG A 655 -81.80 5.42 -20.77
C ARG A 655 -83.21 5.79 -21.22
N GLY A 656 -83.73 6.95 -20.82
CA GLY A 656 -85.01 7.49 -21.27
C GLY A 656 -84.92 8.09 -22.68
N GLU A 657 -84.01 9.04 -22.89
CA GLU A 657 -83.88 9.76 -24.16
C GLU A 657 -83.30 8.87 -25.28
N VAL A 658 -82.36 7.98 -24.96
CA VAL A 658 -81.82 6.98 -25.91
C VAL A 658 -82.90 5.98 -26.37
N ARG A 659 -83.92 5.70 -25.55
CA ARG A 659 -85.08 4.88 -25.94
C ARG A 659 -86.08 5.65 -26.80
N ALA A 660 -86.31 6.92 -26.52
CA ALA A 660 -87.17 7.78 -27.36
C ALA A 660 -86.63 7.91 -28.80
N ALA A 661 -85.31 7.82 -28.98
CA ALA A 661 -84.69 7.78 -30.30
C ALA A 661 -84.87 6.46 -31.09
N GLU A 662 -85.46 5.40 -30.50
CA GLU A 662 -85.58 4.08 -31.15
C GLU A 662 -86.84 3.91 -32.02
N GLU A 663 -87.88 4.74 -31.85
CA GLU A 663 -89.19 4.54 -32.52
C GLU A 663 -89.21 4.96 -34.01
N GLY A 664 -88.12 5.53 -34.53
CA GLY A 664 -88.12 6.33 -35.77
C GLY A 664 -87.61 5.71 -37.08
N GLY A 665 -87.11 4.46 -37.16
CA GLY A 665 -86.78 3.91 -38.49
C GLY A 665 -85.99 2.62 -38.63
N SER A 666 -86.18 1.97 -39.78
CA SER A 666 -85.57 0.69 -40.20
C SER A 666 -84.05 0.78 -40.44
N GLY A 667 -83.31 -0.26 -40.03
CA GLY A 667 -81.84 -0.40 -40.17
C GLY A 667 -81.17 -1.12 -38.99
N SER A 668 -79.96 -1.66 -39.18
CA SER A 668 -79.23 -2.44 -38.15
C SER A 668 -79.01 -1.64 -36.86
N SER A 669 -79.57 -2.14 -35.75
CA SER A 669 -79.80 -1.37 -34.52
C SER A 669 -78.52 -0.99 -33.77
N SER A 670 -77.50 -1.85 -33.74
CA SER A 670 -76.28 -1.63 -32.95
C SER A 670 -75.45 -0.42 -33.41
N VAL A 671 -75.36 -0.17 -34.72
CA VAL A 671 -74.54 0.94 -35.27
C VAL A 671 -75.24 2.29 -35.10
N ARG A 672 -76.59 2.33 -35.21
CA ARG A 672 -77.35 3.55 -34.87
C ARG A 672 -77.29 3.86 -33.37
N ARG A 673 -77.44 2.86 -32.50
CA ARG A 673 -77.28 3.02 -31.04
C ARG A 673 -75.94 3.66 -30.69
N LEU A 674 -74.83 3.12 -31.21
CA LEU A 674 -73.49 3.67 -30.95
C LEU A 674 -73.33 5.11 -31.49
N ARG A 675 -73.86 5.41 -32.69
CA ARG A 675 -73.74 6.74 -33.32
C ARG A 675 -74.63 7.81 -32.67
N ALA A 676 -75.82 7.44 -32.19
CA ALA A 676 -76.68 8.32 -31.40
C ALA A 676 -76.06 8.60 -30.03
N TRP A 677 -75.56 7.55 -29.36
CA TRP A 677 -74.87 7.64 -28.08
C TRP A 677 -73.63 8.55 -28.14
N LEU A 678 -72.80 8.43 -29.19
CA LEU A 678 -71.65 9.33 -29.40
C LEU A 678 -72.05 10.80 -29.64
N ARG A 679 -73.14 11.06 -30.38
CA ARG A 679 -73.64 12.43 -30.60
C ARG A 679 -74.25 13.07 -29.36
N HIS A 680 -74.84 12.25 -28.48
CA HIS A 680 -75.42 12.71 -27.22
C HIS A 680 -74.32 12.98 -26.17
N PHE A 681 -73.28 12.16 -26.16
CA PHE A 681 -72.08 12.38 -25.34
C PHE A 681 -71.32 13.67 -25.72
N ASP A 682 -71.40 14.08 -26.99
CA ASP A 682 -70.82 15.34 -27.51
C ASP A 682 -71.69 16.59 -27.22
N HIS A 683 -72.92 16.40 -26.72
CA HIS A 683 -73.78 17.52 -26.28
C HIS A 683 -73.41 17.99 -24.87
N LYS A 684 -73.33 19.31 -24.68
CA LYS A 684 -73.00 19.92 -23.38
C LYS A 684 -74.12 19.70 -22.38
N ASP A 685 -73.83 19.08 -21.24
CA ASP A 685 -74.78 18.92 -20.12
C ASP A 685 -75.01 20.26 -19.39
N LEU A 686 -75.98 21.03 -19.90
CA LEU A 686 -76.45 22.29 -19.32
C LEU A 686 -77.18 22.12 -17.97
N LYS A 687 -77.47 20.89 -17.52
CA LYS A 687 -78.10 20.60 -16.21
C LYS A 687 -77.07 20.37 -15.10
N CYS A 688 -75.77 20.39 -15.42
CA CYS A 688 -74.72 20.16 -14.43
C CYS A 688 -74.50 21.43 -13.57
N PRO A 689 -74.60 21.37 -12.22
CA PRO A 689 -74.58 22.55 -11.35
C PRO A 689 -73.22 23.29 -11.29
N THR A 690 -72.17 22.71 -11.88
CA THR A 690 -70.85 23.32 -12.08
C THR A 690 -70.73 24.15 -13.36
N PHE A 691 -71.74 24.17 -14.22
CA PHE A 691 -71.73 24.97 -15.45
C PHE A 691 -72.02 26.44 -15.12
N LYS A 692 -70.97 27.27 -14.98
CA LYS A 692 -71.12 28.71 -14.78
C LYS A 692 -71.69 29.37 -16.03
N THR A 693 -72.98 29.70 -16.00
CA THR A 693 -73.58 30.68 -16.91
C THR A 693 -73.06 32.07 -16.53
N TRP A 694 -72.27 32.69 -17.41
CA TRP A 694 -71.87 34.08 -17.25
C TRP A 694 -73.07 34.97 -17.57
N ASN A 695 -73.70 35.54 -16.53
CA ASN A 695 -74.68 36.61 -16.73
C ASN A 695 -73.93 37.94 -16.86
N GLU A 696 -73.84 38.46 -18.09
CA GLU A 696 -73.34 39.81 -18.38
C GLU A 696 -74.38 40.88 -18.01
N GLU A 697 -74.71 41.02 -16.72
CA GLU A 697 -75.69 42.02 -16.28
C GLU A 697 -75.41 42.59 -14.88
N SER A 698 -74.19 43.08 -14.65
CA SER A 698 -73.88 43.95 -13.49
C SER A 698 -72.68 44.89 -13.68
N ILE A 699 -72.63 45.65 -14.78
CA ILE A 699 -71.85 46.89 -14.86
C ILE A 699 -72.81 48.05 -15.19
N ARG A 700 -73.59 48.47 -14.18
CA ARG A 700 -74.23 49.78 -14.14
C ARG A 700 -74.71 50.12 -12.74
N ASP A 701 -74.46 51.36 -12.33
CA ASP A 701 -74.88 52.07 -11.11
C ASP A 701 -74.75 51.32 -9.75
N GLY A 702 -73.97 51.80 -8.79
CA GLY A 702 -73.86 53.20 -8.41
C GLY A 702 -74.82 53.51 -7.26
N SER A 703 -74.25 53.64 -6.05
CA SER A 703 -74.82 54.26 -4.84
C SER A 703 -75.59 53.41 -3.80
N GLN A 704 -75.15 53.62 -2.55
CA GLN A 704 -75.91 53.68 -1.30
C GLN A 704 -76.77 52.50 -0.78
N THR A 705 -76.13 51.80 0.17
CA THR A 705 -76.62 51.54 1.55
C THR A 705 -77.83 50.63 1.85
N ARG A 706 -77.66 50.01 3.02
CA ARG A 706 -78.68 49.57 4.01
C ARG A 706 -79.34 48.20 3.82
N ARG A 707 -78.96 47.37 4.81
CA ARG A 707 -79.85 46.80 5.84
C ARG A 707 -80.40 45.41 5.54
N TRP A 708 -79.87 44.47 6.32
CA TRP A 708 -80.49 43.17 6.63
C TRP A 708 -81.99 43.31 6.87
N VAL A 709 -82.77 42.58 6.07
CA VAL A 709 -84.13 42.16 6.41
C VAL A 709 -84.19 40.67 6.16
N ASP A 710 -84.62 39.97 7.20
CA ASP A 710 -84.89 38.54 7.24
C ASP A 710 -86.19 38.28 6.45
N ASP A 711 -86.27 37.22 5.63
CA ASP A 711 -87.56 36.52 5.49
C ASP A 711 -87.49 35.11 4.90
N THR A 712 -88.55 34.36 5.22
CA THR A 712 -88.64 32.90 5.11
C THR A 712 -89.47 32.40 3.92
N VAL A 713 -89.09 31.21 3.41
CA VAL A 713 -89.96 30.15 2.85
C VAL A 713 -90.97 30.49 1.73
N ARG A 714 -90.76 29.84 0.56
CA ARG A 714 -91.78 29.22 -0.35
C ARG A 714 -91.02 28.36 -1.36
N ASN A 715 -91.08 27.03 -1.35
CA ASN A 715 -92.19 26.08 -1.57
C ASN A 715 -92.74 26.06 -3.01
N CYS A 716 -92.94 24.86 -3.53
CA CYS A 716 -93.12 24.55 -4.95
C CYS A 716 -94.51 24.88 -5.51
N GLY A 717 -94.60 25.10 -6.82
CA GLY A 717 -95.85 25.14 -7.59
C GLY A 717 -95.55 25.30 -9.09
N GLY A 718 -96.01 24.39 -9.93
CA GLY A 718 -95.71 24.39 -11.36
C GLY A 718 -96.85 24.96 -12.23
N GLY A 719 -96.63 25.01 -13.55
CA GLY A 719 -97.72 24.95 -14.53
C GLY A 719 -97.73 25.98 -15.66
N GLY A 720 -97.32 25.53 -16.86
CA GLY A 720 -98.16 25.60 -18.07
C GLY A 720 -98.20 26.87 -18.94
N GLY A 721 -98.04 26.67 -20.25
CA GLY A 721 -98.28 27.66 -21.33
C GLY A 721 -97.08 28.57 -21.63
N GLY A 722 -96.80 28.97 -22.88
CA GLY A 722 -97.43 28.63 -24.15
C GLY A 722 -96.98 29.56 -25.29
N VAL A 723 -96.12 29.03 -26.18
CA VAL A 723 -96.20 29.11 -27.66
C VAL A 723 -96.26 30.48 -28.41
N ASN A 724 -95.45 30.58 -29.49
CA ASN A 724 -95.40 31.59 -30.57
C ASN A 724 -94.78 32.98 -30.25
N SER A 725 -94.05 33.67 -31.15
CA SER A 725 -93.52 33.32 -32.50
C SER A 725 -92.60 34.44 -33.06
N ALA A 726 -91.83 34.14 -34.12
CA ALA A 726 -91.30 35.05 -35.18
C ALA A 726 -89.96 35.83 -35.00
N VAL A 727 -88.91 35.23 -35.59
CA VAL A 727 -87.85 35.75 -36.53
C VAL A 727 -88.33 36.96 -37.40
N PRO A 728 -87.52 37.90 -37.97
CA PRO A 728 -86.09 37.89 -38.46
C PRO A 728 -85.22 39.11 -38.01
N ALA A 729 -84.01 39.47 -38.51
CA ALA A 729 -82.84 38.84 -39.19
C ALA A 729 -81.68 39.89 -39.27
N GLY A 730 -80.48 39.48 -39.74
CA GLY A 730 -79.27 40.31 -39.97
C GLY A 730 -78.03 39.70 -39.26
N ASP A 731 -77.09 38.98 -39.90
CA ASP A 731 -76.14 39.36 -40.97
C ASP A 731 -75.09 40.38 -40.46
N GLU A 732 -73.76 40.23 -40.52
CA GLU A 732 -72.74 39.22 -40.93
C GLU A 732 -71.52 39.33 -39.94
N GLU A 733 -70.37 38.64 -39.96
CA GLU A 733 -69.69 37.71 -40.91
C GLU A 733 -68.94 36.58 -40.12
N ALA A 734 -67.71 36.18 -40.50
CA ALA A 734 -66.84 35.19 -39.84
C ALA A 734 -65.72 35.85 -38.98
N ILE A 735 -64.89 35.13 -38.20
CA ILE A 735 -63.82 34.21 -38.62
C ILE A 735 -63.50 33.18 -37.52
N SER A 736 -63.17 31.96 -37.93
CA SER A 736 -62.66 30.87 -37.06
C SER A 736 -61.21 31.08 -36.61
N MET A 737 -60.86 30.67 -35.39
CA MET A 737 -59.80 29.66 -35.15
C MET A 737 -59.67 29.24 -33.67
N SER A 738 -59.28 27.98 -33.48
CA SER A 738 -59.08 27.30 -32.19
C SER A 738 -57.67 27.51 -31.61
N PRO A 739 -57.50 27.68 -30.29
CA PRO A 739 -56.19 27.64 -29.64
C PRO A 739 -55.96 26.35 -28.85
N PHE A 740 -55.16 25.43 -29.40
CA PHE A 740 -54.43 24.43 -28.61
C PHE A 740 -53.08 24.15 -29.28
N SER A 741 -52.07 24.89 -28.85
CA SER A 741 -50.66 24.65 -29.19
C SER A 741 -49.79 25.21 -28.07
N ILE A 742 -49.22 24.33 -27.23
CA ILE A 742 -48.17 24.69 -26.28
C ILE A 742 -46.84 24.48 -27.00
N SER A 743 -46.10 25.55 -27.25
CA SER A 743 -44.73 25.48 -27.76
C SER A 743 -43.75 25.19 -26.63
N ALA A 744 -42.72 24.41 -26.93
CA ALA A 744 -41.52 24.35 -26.09
C ALA A 744 -40.71 25.64 -26.32
N GLY A 745 -40.51 26.43 -25.26
CA GLY A 745 -39.67 27.62 -25.24
C GLY A 745 -38.50 27.42 -24.29
N SER A 746 -37.28 27.44 -24.83
CA SER A 746 -36.04 27.45 -24.06
C SER A 746 -35.66 28.89 -23.75
N GLU A 747 -35.66 29.29 -22.48
CA GLU A 747 -35.00 30.53 -22.05
C GLU A 747 -34.03 30.27 -20.90
N MET A 748 -32.74 30.51 -21.18
CA MET A 748 -31.72 30.69 -20.15
C MET A 748 -31.92 32.05 -19.49
N ILE A 749 -31.93 32.13 -18.17
CA ILE A 749 -31.74 33.39 -17.45
C ILE A 749 -30.63 33.20 -16.42
N ASN A 750 -29.55 33.98 -16.59
CA ASN A 750 -28.50 34.14 -15.58
C ASN A 750 -29.09 34.77 -14.31
N ALA A 751 -28.87 34.12 -13.16
CA ALA A 751 -29.04 34.73 -11.85
C ALA A 751 -27.77 34.46 -11.03
N GLY A 752 -26.94 35.49 -10.85
CA GLY A 752 -25.77 35.42 -9.99
C GLY A 752 -26.12 35.66 -8.51
N SER A 753 -25.29 35.08 -7.65
CA SER A 753 -25.03 35.51 -6.25
C SER A 753 -26.24 35.83 -5.35
N SER A 754 -26.52 34.90 -4.42
CA SER A 754 -27.11 35.24 -3.11
C SER A 754 -26.39 34.42 -2.01
N PRO A 755 -26.30 34.91 -0.77
CA PRO A 755 -25.27 34.46 0.18
C PRO A 755 -25.74 33.25 1.00
N ALA A 756 -25.15 32.08 0.71
CA ALA A 756 -25.31 30.87 1.53
C ALA A 756 -23.97 30.16 1.85
N SER A 757 -22.89 30.47 1.13
CA SER A 757 -21.59 29.79 1.24
C SER A 757 -20.65 30.30 2.34
N GLU A 758 -20.99 31.41 3.01
CA GLU A 758 -20.14 32.01 4.06
C GLU A 758 -20.46 31.54 5.49
N ILE A 759 -21.57 30.80 5.70
CA ILE A 759 -21.93 30.28 7.03
C ILE A 759 -21.39 28.85 7.22
N GLU A 760 -21.43 28.02 6.17
CA GLU A 760 -20.98 26.62 6.22
C GLU A 760 -19.44 26.51 6.34
N THR A 761 -18.71 27.42 5.69
CA THR A 761 -17.24 27.54 5.81
C THR A 761 -16.78 28.01 7.19
N SER A 762 -17.62 28.75 7.94
CA SER A 762 -17.31 29.20 9.30
C SER A 762 -17.40 28.11 10.38
N PHE A 763 -18.03 26.96 10.06
CA PHE A 763 -18.24 25.87 11.00
C PHE A 763 -17.10 24.82 10.92
N GLU A 764 -16.64 24.45 9.71
CA GLU A 764 -15.48 23.54 9.58
C GLU A 764 -14.17 24.20 10.04
N GLN A 765 -13.96 25.48 9.72
CA GLN A 765 -12.72 26.19 10.08
C GLN A 765 -12.56 26.45 11.60
N ARG A 766 -13.53 26.02 12.43
CA ARG A 766 -13.51 26.18 13.89
C ARG A 766 -13.31 24.88 14.68
N MET A 767 -13.17 23.73 14.01
CA MET A 767 -12.78 22.46 14.64
C MET A 767 -11.27 22.14 14.53
N GLN A 768 -10.50 22.96 13.81
CA GLN A 768 -9.05 22.78 13.62
C GLN A 768 -8.21 23.89 14.26
N GLU A 769 -8.55 24.34 15.47
CA GLU A 769 -7.64 25.18 16.28
C GLU A 769 -7.96 25.11 17.79
N ALA A 770 -7.31 24.18 18.50
CA ALA A 770 -7.20 24.18 19.96
C ALA A 770 -5.99 23.34 20.43
N PRO A 771 -4.89 23.96 20.91
CA PRO A 771 -3.78 23.24 21.51
C PRO A 771 -3.97 23.10 23.02
N HIS A 772 -3.71 21.91 23.58
CA HIS A 772 -3.49 21.76 25.02
C HIS A 772 -2.30 20.85 25.31
N SER A 773 -1.16 21.49 25.54
CA SER A 773 -0.03 20.91 26.24
C SER A 773 -0.41 20.65 27.70
N ALA A 774 -0.01 19.49 28.23
CA ALA A 774 0.08 19.26 29.66
C ALA A 774 1.37 18.48 29.93
N GLU A 775 2.36 19.14 30.52
CA GLU A 775 3.53 18.47 31.09
C GLU A 775 3.08 17.63 32.29
N MET A 776 3.62 16.41 32.43
CA MET A 776 3.80 15.84 33.75
C MET A 776 5.11 15.06 33.79
N THR A 777 6.02 15.57 34.61
CA THR A 777 7.33 15.01 34.93
C THR A 777 7.18 13.65 35.61
N HIS A 778 8.05 12.69 35.26
CA HIS A 778 8.29 11.51 36.09
C HIS A 778 9.69 11.58 36.70
N SER A 779 9.73 11.76 38.01
CA SER A 779 10.95 11.73 38.81
C SER A 779 11.51 10.32 38.90
N VAL A 780 12.84 10.22 38.84
CA VAL A 780 13.60 9.03 39.27
C VAL A 780 13.74 9.11 40.79
N GLU A 781 13.43 8.03 41.50
CA GLU A 781 13.83 7.87 42.90
C GLU A 781 14.31 6.43 43.14
N ASN A 782 15.39 6.31 43.91
CA ASN A 782 16.07 5.05 44.20
C ASN A 782 15.31 4.23 45.26
N GLY A 783 15.51 2.92 45.24
CA GLY A 783 15.15 2.03 46.35
C GLY A 783 16.19 0.92 46.49
N ASP A 784 17.09 1.05 47.47
CA ASP A 784 17.96 -0.05 47.91
C ASP A 784 17.11 -1.12 48.63
N THR A 785 17.24 -2.39 48.23
CA THR A 785 17.29 -3.56 49.13
C THR A 785 17.70 -4.83 48.38
#